data_AF-A0A836VF79-F1
#
_entry.id   AF-A0A836VF79-F1
#
_cell.length_a   1.000
_cell.length_b   1.000
_cell.length_c   1.000
_cell.angle_alpha   90.00
_cell.angle_beta   90.00
_cell.angle_gamma   90.00
#
_symmetry.space_group_name_H-M   'P 1'
#
loop_
_entity.id
_entity.type
_entity.pdbx_description
1 polymer ?
#
loop_
_entity_poly.entity_id
_entity_poly.type
_entity_poly.pdbx_seq_one_letter_code
_entity_poly.pdbx_strand_id
1 'polypeptide(L)'
;MAELIPHPFGALVTRMFTELETEKSIFDYPQKKFFIGQSGRDYSVKFHGKNSSSPLGPASGPQTQMAQNLVLSWLGGSRIMELKTVQILDELEIPRPCIDMQTVGYNVEWSQELRVEQSLHEYVKGAMLIEILRASGKLDLAENFGDVLYDMSVGYDLKGIQSDKVRRFIEGMLDASEVVEHYRKQIPEQYRQFRNLDFQTKLSDTLTLSTFHGCPPEEIEKIIDYLFREHGLNCIIKLNPTLLGKDQVRHLLNGIMGYADVHVPDEAFENDATWEQAQGFVERLGLTAKTLGLGFGVKFNNTLIVENHRNFFPDTEKVMYLSGTPLHVLGINLVKQFREIFGDQFPISFSAGIDKTNFADTVALGLTPITVCSDLLKVGGYSRSSAYYKELNSRMDNLGVSDIESYILKAYGNAEQALENIGLGVGNVSGPDVPLADACRKTLANGGELRKVAGSEAPVANETFEKWLSETKLLNTKTYVDEVTTNARYGIEQNSKPPRKVGTMLELFDCLTCDKCIPVCPNDANFALKIPPGETEILEFETNNSGWAVTGRKTLKLEKKYQIANFADFCNECGNCDIFCPEDGGPFVLKPRFFGSLESFQSFTNHDGFYIEDEGTERCAPKVFARFDGKEYRVSETGNTVNYSGPDFDIQFSKNDLENTISGEAKSSVSFLNYEIMQMMRSAISATGSGSYVSAT
;
A
#
# COMPACT_ATOMS: atom_id res chain seq x y z
N MET A 1 -16.47 -15.11 3.73
CA MET A 1 -16.34 -13.68 3.34
C MET A 1 -15.06 -13.53 2.54
N ALA A 2 -14.81 -12.42 1.84
CA ALA A 2 -13.53 -12.21 1.18
C ALA A 2 -12.38 -12.24 2.20
N GLU A 3 -11.36 -13.06 1.97
CA GLU A 3 -10.16 -13.17 2.82
C GLU A 3 -8.93 -13.07 1.93
N LEU A 4 -7.89 -12.41 2.44
CA LEU A 4 -6.59 -12.37 1.78
C LEU A 4 -5.86 -13.69 2.00
N ILE A 5 -5.40 -14.29 0.91
CA ILE A 5 -4.67 -15.55 0.91
C ILE A 5 -3.25 -15.28 0.40
N PRO A 6 -2.22 -15.42 1.25
CA PRO A 6 -0.82 -15.30 0.86
C PRO A 6 -0.45 -16.19 -0.33
N HIS A 7 0.13 -15.61 -1.39
CA HIS A 7 0.53 -16.37 -2.56
C HIS A 7 1.84 -17.14 -2.35
N PRO A 8 2.06 -18.30 -3.00
CA PRO A 8 3.33 -19.01 -2.93
C PRO A 8 4.51 -18.14 -3.35
N PHE A 9 5.60 -18.16 -2.57
CA PHE A 9 6.75 -17.28 -2.80
C PHE A 9 7.41 -17.53 -4.16
N GLY A 10 7.56 -18.80 -4.57
CA GLY A 10 8.14 -19.15 -5.87
C GLY A 10 7.31 -18.66 -7.07
N ALA A 11 5.99 -18.58 -6.93
CA ALA A 11 5.10 -18.03 -7.95
C ALA A 11 5.26 -16.50 -8.05
N LEU A 12 5.36 -15.79 -6.92
CA LEU A 12 5.67 -14.35 -6.91
C LEU A 12 7.01 -14.05 -7.58
N VAL A 13 8.07 -14.81 -7.28
CA VAL A 13 9.39 -14.66 -7.94
C VAL A 13 9.28 -14.88 -9.45
N THR A 14 8.53 -15.91 -9.87
CA THR A 14 8.35 -16.24 -11.28
C THR A 14 7.57 -15.17 -12.04
N ARG A 15 6.43 -14.74 -11.49
CA ARG A 15 5.61 -13.66 -12.07
C ARG A 15 6.41 -12.37 -12.20
N MET A 16 7.09 -11.96 -11.13
CA MET A 16 7.91 -10.74 -11.09
C MET A 16 8.95 -10.65 -12.22
N PHE A 17 9.71 -11.72 -12.47
CA PHE A 17 10.70 -11.72 -13.54
C PHE A 17 10.09 -11.94 -14.94
N THR A 18 9.05 -12.76 -15.05
CA THR A 18 8.39 -13.03 -16.34
C THR A 18 7.75 -11.76 -16.89
N GLU A 19 7.02 -11.01 -16.07
CA GLU A 19 6.43 -9.73 -16.48
C GLU A 19 7.50 -8.69 -16.84
N LEU A 20 8.60 -8.63 -16.08
CA LEU A 20 9.68 -7.68 -16.37
C LEU A 20 10.33 -7.97 -17.73
N GLU A 21 10.48 -9.24 -18.08
CA GLU A 21 11.04 -9.66 -19.36
C GLU A 21 10.09 -9.43 -20.52
N THR A 22 8.84 -9.90 -20.39
CA THR A 22 7.87 -10.01 -21.48
C THR A 22 6.96 -8.80 -21.66
N GLU A 23 6.68 -8.05 -20.58
CA GLU A 23 5.68 -6.99 -20.54
C GLU A 23 6.24 -5.62 -20.12
N LYS A 24 7.49 -5.58 -19.61
CA LYS A 24 8.11 -4.37 -19.04
C LYS A 24 7.28 -3.81 -17.89
N SER A 25 6.78 -4.70 -17.04
CA SER A 25 6.06 -4.42 -15.80
C SER A 25 6.50 -5.38 -14.69
N ILE A 26 6.15 -5.07 -13.45
CA ILE A 26 6.23 -6.00 -12.33
C ILE A 26 4.92 -5.88 -11.57
N PHE A 27 4.18 -6.98 -11.44
CA PHE A 27 2.84 -7.00 -10.86
C PHE A 27 1.94 -5.93 -11.50
N ASP A 28 1.89 -5.96 -12.84
CA ASP A 28 1.17 -5.02 -13.70
C ASP A 28 1.61 -3.53 -13.58
N TYR A 29 2.61 -3.22 -12.74
CA TYR A 29 3.15 -1.88 -12.58
C TYR A 29 4.19 -1.58 -13.67
N PRO A 30 3.95 -0.61 -14.58
CA PRO A 30 4.84 -0.43 -15.74
C PRO A 30 6.22 0.13 -15.38
N GLN A 31 7.28 -0.44 -15.95
CA GLN A 31 8.68 -0.06 -15.70
C GLN A 31 8.96 1.43 -15.91
N LYS A 32 8.30 2.04 -16.91
CA LYS A 32 8.40 3.49 -17.18
C LYS A 32 7.90 4.40 -16.05
N LYS A 33 7.23 3.84 -15.04
CA LYS A 33 6.70 4.55 -13.87
C LYS A 33 7.50 4.29 -12.61
N PHE A 34 8.45 3.37 -12.64
CA PHE A 34 9.31 3.10 -11.50
C PHE A 34 10.12 4.35 -11.13
N PHE A 35 10.31 4.56 -9.83
CA PHE A 35 11.26 5.54 -9.31
C PHE A 35 12.42 4.79 -8.64
N ILE A 36 13.58 4.83 -9.30
CA ILE A 36 14.79 4.09 -8.92
C ILE A 36 15.94 5.04 -8.54
N GLY A 37 15.59 6.26 -8.11
CA GLY A 37 16.54 7.33 -7.83
C GLY A 37 16.94 8.09 -9.09
N GLN A 38 17.77 9.12 -8.92
CA GLN A 38 18.31 9.94 -10.01
C GLN A 38 19.80 10.18 -9.76
N SER A 39 20.62 10.02 -10.78
CA SER A 39 22.06 10.28 -10.67
C SER A 39 22.34 11.72 -10.21
N GLY A 40 23.29 11.89 -9.28
CA GLY A 40 23.64 13.18 -8.71
C GLY A 40 22.62 13.75 -7.71
N ARG A 41 21.62 12.96 -7.29
CA ARG A 41 20.62 13.34 -6.29
C ARG A 41 20.76 12.48 -5.04
N ASP A 42 20.69 13.11 -3.87
CA ASP A 42 20.68 12.43 -2.58
C ASP A 42 19.38 12.71 -1.83
N TYR A 43 18.50 11.71 -1.78
CA TYR A 43 17.25 11.80 -1.02
C TYR A 43 17.39 11.24 0.39
N SER A 44 18.60 10.86 0.80
CA SER A 44 18.80 10.10 2.03
C SER A 44 18.42 10.89 3.27
N VAL A 45 17.80 10.19 4.22
CA VAL A 45 17.39 10.72 5.52
C VAL A 45 17.73 9.73 6.62
N LYS A 46 17.71 10.20 7.86
CA LYS A 46 17.87 9.34 9.04
C LYS A 46 16.51 9.04 9.67
N PHE A 47 16.34 7.79 10.08
CA PHE A 47 15.20 7.34 10.88
C PHE A 47 15.70 6.47 12.03
N HIS A 48 15.50 6.94 13.27
CA HIS A 48 16.09 6.33 14.49
C HIS A 48 17.60 6.03 14.36
N GLY A 49 18.35 6.96 13.76
CA GLY A 49 19.79 6.85 13.56
C GLY A 49 20.22 5.98 12.37
N LYS A 50 19.31 5.27 11.72
CA LYS A 50 19.57 4.47 10.51
C LYS A 50 19.38 5.27 9.24
N ASN A 51 20.16 4.97 8.21
CA ASN A 51 20.03 5.58 6.89
C ASN A 51 18.86 4.97 6.12
N SER A 52 18.09 5.80 5.43
CA SER A 52 17.16 5.39 4.39
C SER A 52 17.39 6.25 3.17
N SER A 53 17.33 5.64 1.98
CA SER A 53 17.56 6.34 0.73
C SER A 53 16.49 7.36 0.35
N SER A 54 15.38 7.45 1.10
CA SER A 54 14.31 8.43 0.88
C SER A 54 13.40 8.53 2.11
N PRO A 55 12.80 9.70 2.40
CA PRO A 55 11.80 9.82 3.47
C PRO A 55 10.44 9.19 3.11
N LEU A 56 10.19 8.88 1.84
CA LEU A 56 8.91 8.37 1.36
C LEU A 56 8.64 6.93 1.83
N GLY A 57 7.41 6.69 2.26
CA GLY A 57 6.88 5.38 2.60
C GLY A 57 5.41 5.20 2.20
N PRO A 58 4.92 3.96 2.05
CA PRO A 58 3.51 3.69 2.26
C PRO A 58 3.19 3.80 3.76
N ALA A 59 1.97 4.23 4.09
CA ALA A 59 1.48 4.21 5.47
C ALA A 59 0.95 2.82 5.83
N SER A 60 0.90 2.51 7.13
CA SER A 60 0.24 1.30 7.64
C SER A 60 -1.22 1.26 7.16
N GLY A 61 -1.52 0.35 6.25
CA GLY A 61 -2.77 0.36 5.48
C GLY A 61 -2.78 -0.67 4.34
N PRO A 62 -3.70 -0.52 3.37
CA PRO A 62 -3.86 -1.49 2.28
C PRO A 62 -2.59 -1.78 1.47
N GLN A 63 -1.69 -0.80 1.34
CA GLN A 63 -0.46 -0.92 0.55
C GLN A 63 0.69 -1.64 1.26
N THR A 64 0.49 -2.15 2.49
CA THR A 64 1.55 -2.80 3.28
C THR A 64 1.10 -4.09 3.96
N GLN A 65 0.19 -4.84 3.33
CA GLN A 65 -0.31 -6.12 3.85
C GLN A 65 0.34 -7.33 3.18
N MET A 66 0.44 -7.33 1.86
CA MET A 66 0.93 -8.45 1.05
C MET A 66 2.33 -8.19 0.51
N ALA A 67 3.08 -9.26 0.21
CA ALA A 67 4.45 -9.20 -0.28
C ALA A 67 4.58 -8.35 -1.56
N GLN A 68 3.65 -8.49 -2.52
CA GLN A 68 3.65 -7.69 -3.74
C GLN A 68 3.40 -6.21 -3.46
N ASN A 69 2.66 -5.84 -2.41
CA ASN A 69 2.42 -4.43 -2.08
C ASN A 69 3.72 -3.73 -1.67
N LEU A 70 4.60 -4.43 -0.95
CA LEU A 70 5.90 -3.90 -0.54
C LEU A 70 6.80 -3.69 -1.76
N VAL A 71 6.82 -4.65 -2.69
CA VAL A 71 7.56 -4.52 -3.96
C VAL A 71 7.03 -3.34 -4.79
N LEU A 72 5.71 -3.23 -4.95
CA LEU A 72 5.07 -2.13 -5.69
C LEU A 72 5.36 -0.76 -5.05
N SER A 73 5.31 -0.68 -3.72
CA SER A 73 5.69 0.53 -2.97
C SER A 73 7.17 0.89 -3.18
N TRP A 74 8.06 -0.11 -3.16
CA TRP A 74 9.50 0.08 -3.37
C TRP A 74 9.82 0.57 -4.79
N LEU A 75 9.16 -0.02 -5.79
CA LEU A 75 9.23 0.44 -7.18
C LEU A 75 8.65 1.85 -7.37
N GLY A 76 7.72 2.26 -6.51
CA GLY A 76 7.22 3.64 -6.42
C GLY A 76 8.19 4.64 -5.79
N GLY A 77 9.34 4.17 -5.27
CA GLY A 77 10.38 4.99 -4.64
C GLY A 77 10.37 4.98 -3.11
N SER A 78 9.43 4.26 -2.48
CA SER A 78 9.38 4.18 -1.01
C SER A 78 10.62 3.46 -0.44
N ARG A 79 11.16 3.99 0.66
CA ARG A 79 12.36 3.47 1.34
C ARG A 79 12.21 3.36 2.86
N ILE A 80 11.12 3.83 3.44
CA ILE A 80 10.72 3.53 4.82
C ILE A 80 9.31 2.95 4.78
N MET A 81 9.16 1.64 4.98
CA MET A 81 7.88 0.93 4.84
C MET A 81 7.21 0.79 6.21
N GLU A 82 6.14 1.53 6.47
CA GLU A 82 5.32 1.32 7.67
C GLU A 82 4.34 0.17 7.42
N LEU A 83 4.58 -0.97 8.07
CA LEU A 83 3.85 -2.21 7.83
C LEU A 83 2.44 -2.17 8.46
N LYS A 84 1.49 -2.94 7.92
CA LYS A 84 0.12 -2.98 8.43
C LYS A 84 0.12 -3.41 9.90
N THR A 85 -0.64 -2.68 10.72
CA THR A 85 -0.73 -2.91 12.16
C THR A 85 -1.27 -4.30 12.48
N VAL A 86 -0.47 -5.09 13.20
CA VAL A 86 -0.90 -6.37 13.76
C VAL A 86 -1.52 -6.20 15.15
N GLN A 87 -2.45 -7.08 15.49
CA GLN A 87 -3.07 -7.12 16.81
C GLN A 87 -3.45 -8.54 17.22
N ILE A 88 -3.81 -8.73 18.49
CA ILE A 88 -4.20 -10.05 19.02
C ILE A 88 -5.48 -10.61 18.37
N LEU A 89 -6.41 -9.73 17.99
CA LEU A 89 -7.65 -10.09 17.26
C LEU A 89 -7.40 -10.05 15.75
N ASP A 90 -7.13 -11.20 15.14
CA ASP A 90 -6.75 -11.31 13.72
C ASP A 90 -7.70 -12.20 12.90
N GLU A 91 -8.86 -12.53 13.46
CA GLU A 91 -10.00 -13.12 12.77
C GLU A 91 -11.18 -12.15 12.90
N LEU A 92 -11.13 -11.08 12.10
CA LEU A 92 -12.08 -9.96 12.16
C LEU A 92 -13.16 -10.11 11.09
N GLU A 93 -14.41 -9.88 11.47
CA GLU A 93 -15.48 -9.63 10.50
C GLU A 93 -15.41 -8.17 10.06
N ILE A 94 -15.01 -7.94 8.81
CA ILE A 94 -14.83 -6.59 8.27
C ILE A 94 -16.04 -6.23 7.40
N PRO A 95 -16.73 -5.11 7.65
CA PRO A 95 -17.83 -4.65 6.80
C PRO A 95 -17.31 -4.35 5.39
N ARG A 96 -17.95 -4.90 4.35
CA ARG A 96 -17.57 -4.66 2.95
C ARG A 96 -18.75 -4.08 2.14
N PRO A 97 -18.50 -3.18 1.18
CA PRO A 97 -17.20 -2.54 0.89
C PRO A 97 -16.74 -1.66 2.06
N CYS A 98 -15.43 -1.46 2.20
CA CYS A 98 -14.84 -0.82 3.39
C CYS A 98 -14.04 0.47 3.12
N ILE A 99 -13.78 0.80 1.84
CA ILE A 99 -13.00 1.98 1.44
C ILE A 99 -13.81 2.80 0.43
N ASP A 100 -14.10 4.05 0.79
CA ASP A 100 -14.69 5.06 -0.09
C ASP A 100 -13.68 6.16 -0.43
N MET A 101 -13.13 6.13 -1.65
CA MET A 101 -12.24 7.16 -2.21
C MET A 101 -12.92 8.04 -3.26
N GLN A 102 -14.25 8.17 -3.24
CA GLN A 102 -15.00 8.94 -4.23
C GLN A 102 -14.60 10.43 -4.22
N THR A 103 -14.19 10.98 -3.08
CA THR A 103 -13.87 12.41 -2.94
C THR A 103 -12.60 12.60 -2.13
N VAL A 104 -12.76 12.98 -0.86
CA VAL A 104 -11.81 12.67 0.20
C VAL A 104 -11.92 11.17 0.54
N GLY A 105 -11.04 10.65 1.39
CA GLY A 105 -11.08 9.24 1.75
C GLY A 105 -11.95 8.99 2.97
N TYR A 106 -12.72 7.92 2.96
CA TYR A 106 -13.38 7.36 4.13
C TYR A 106 -13.14 5.85 4.19
N ASN A 107 -13.07 5.28 5.38
CA ASN A 107 -13.06 3.85 5.56
C ASN A 107 -13.86 3.43 6.80
N VAL A 108 -14.28 2.17 6.82
CA VAL A 108 -14.89 1.49 7.98
C VAL A 108 -14.12 0.21 8.37
N GLU A 109 -13.05 -0.11 7.64
CA GLU A 109 -12.13 -1.18 8.04
C GLU A 109 -11.24 -0.77 9.21
N TRP A 110 -10.88 -1.77 10.01
CA TRP A 110 -10.00 -1.65 11.17
C TRP A 110 -8.60 -2.22 10.83
N SER A 111 -7.96 -2.95 11.75
CA SER A 111 -6.56 -3.39 11.67
C SER A 111 -6.23 -4.38 10.53
N GLN A 112 -5.18 -5.20 10.68
CA GLN A 112 -4.80 -6.25 9.72
C GLN A 112 -5.96 -7.18 9.31
N GLU A 113 -5.89 -7.66 8.07
CA GLU A 113 -6.79 -8.67 7.51
C GLU A 113 -6.15 -10.07 7.48
N LEU A 114 -4.82 -10.11 7.48
CA LEU A 114 -4.04 -11.34 7.60
C LEU A 114 -3.89 -11.74 9.07
N ARG A 115 -3.74 -13.05 9.31
CA ARG A 115 -3.33 -13.55 10.61
C ARG A 115 -1.95 -13.02 10.97
N VAL A 116 -1.67 -12.86 12.26
CA VAL A 116 -0.38 -12.31 12.76
C VAL A 116 0.84 -13.02 12.16
N GLU A 117 0.80 -14.35 12.08
CA GLU A 117 1.88 -15.16 11.49
C GLU A 117 1.98 -14.95 9.97
N GLN A 118 0.85 -14.87 9.27
CA GLN A 118 0.84 -14.58 7.84
C GLN A 118 1.43 -13.20 7.54
N SER A 119 1.13 -12.20 8.36
CA SER A 119 1.71 -10.85 8.25
C SER A 119 3.25 -10.90 8.30
N LEU A 120 3.85 -11.58 9.29
CA LEU A 120 5.31 -11.76 9.37
C LEU A 120 5.86 -12.39 8.09
N HIS A 121 5.22 -13.46 7.62
CA HIS A 121 5.66 -14.16 6.41
C HIS A 121 5.58 -13.29 5.15
N GLU A 122 4.50 -12.53 4.95
CA GLU A 122 4.36 -11.62 3.82
C GLU A 122 5.39 -10.47 3.87
N TYR A 123 5.72 -9.97 5.06
CA TYR A 123 6.75 -8.94 5.22
C TYR A 123 8.15 -9.46 4.86
N VAL A 124 8.48 -10.69 5.30
CA VAL A 124 9.75 -11.36 4.93
C VAL A 124 9.80 -11.64 3.43
N LYS A 125 8.72 -12.17 2.84
CA LYS A 125 8.65 -12.39 1.38
C LYS A 125 8.87 -11.08 0.61
N GLY A 126 8.18 -10.00 0.99
CA GLY A 126 8.32 -8.70 0.33
C GLY A 126 9.75 -8.16 0.38
N ALA A 127 10.41 -8.28 1.54
CA ALA A 127 11.81 -7.90 1.70
C ALA A 127 12.75 -8.74 0.84
N MET A 128 12.58 -10.07 0.84
CA MET A 128 13.37 -10.97 0.01
C MET A 128 13.17 -10.70 -1.49
N LEU A 129 11.93 -10.41 -1.95
CA LEU A 129 11.66 -10.04 -3.35
C LEU A 129 12.40 -8.77 -3.76
N ILE A 130 12.42 -7.74 -2.89
CA ILE A 130 13.17 -6.51 -3.12
C ILE A 130 14.68 -6.78 -3.22
N GLU A 131 15.23 -7.60 -2.32
CA GLU A 131 16.65 -7.97 -2.36
C GLU A 131 17.01 -8.79 -3.61
N ILE A 132 16.15 -9.73 -4.01
CA ILE A 132 16.29 -10.49 -5.27
C ILE A 132 16.30 -9.54 -6.48
N LEU A 133 15.36 -8.58 -6.55
CA LEU A 133 15.31 -7.60 -7.63
C LEU A 133 16.58 -6.73 -7.68
N ARG A 134 17.04 -6.23 -6.54
CA ARG A 134 18.28 -5.45 -6.44
C ARG A 134 19.49 -6.26 -6.93
N ALA A 135 19.63 -7.49 -6.44
CA ALA A 135 20.74 -8.37 -6.81
C ALA A 135 20.68 -8.83 -8.28
N SER A 136 19.50 -8.82 -8.90
CA SER A 136 19.34 -9.23 -10.30
C SER A 136 20.04 -8.32 -11.30
N GLY A 137 20.32 -7.06 -10.95
CA GLY A 137 20.89 -6.05 -11.84
C GLY A 137 19.99 -5.66 -13.01
N LYS A 138 18.71 -6.06 -13.02
CA LYS A 138 17.77 -5.75 -14.11
C LYS A 138 17.16 -4.34 -14.01
N LEU A 139 17.42 -3.62 -12.92
CA LEU A 139 16.94 -2.27 -12.67
C LEU A 139 18.16 -1.34 -12.56
N ASP A 140 18.13 -0.20 -13.25
CA ASP A 140 19.18 0.82 -13.22
C ASP A 140 19.08 1.67 -11.93
N LEU A 141 19.13 1.03 -10.78
CA LEU A 141 19.00 1.67 -9.47
C LEU A 141 20.19 2.61 -9.23
N ALA A 142 19.91 3.86 -8.87
CA ALA A 142 20.95 4.81 -8.49
C ALA A 142 21.73 4.30 -7.26
N GLU A 143 23.05 4.54 -7.25
CA GLU A 143 24.00 3.97 -6.28
C GLU A 143 23.60 4.20 -4.81
N ASN A 144 23.09 5.39 -4.49
CA ASN A 144 22.65 5.78 -3.14
C ASN A 144 21.14 5.56 -2.89
N PHE A 145 20.44 4.82 -3.76
CA PHE A 145 18.98 4.65 -3.66
C PHE A 145 18.53 3.23 -3.27
N GLY A 146 19.41 2.47 -2.61
CA GLY A 146 19.20 1.08 -2.22
C GLY A 146 18.73 0.81 -0.79
N ASP A 147 18.91 1.75 0.14
CA ASP A 147 18.68 1.50 1.57
C ASP A 147 17.19 1.56 1.91
N VAL A 148 16.65 0.45 2.41
CA VAL A 148 15.24 0.28 2.79
C VAL A 148 15.16 0.01 4.28
N LEU A 149 14.25 0.69 4.97
CA LEU A 149 13.90 0.43 6.36
C LEU A 149 12.45 -0.07 6.41
N TYR A 150 12.20 -1.01 7.32
CA TYR A 150 10.86 -1.47 7.64
C TYR A 150 10.53 -1.03 9.06
N ASP A 151 9.33 -0.50 9.24
CA ASP A 151 8.80 -0.04 10.52
C ASP A 151 7.58 -0.90 10.85
N MET A 152 7.73 -1.80 11.83
CA MET A 152 6.62 -2.68 12.21
C MET A 152 5.54 -1.87 12.94
N SER A 153 4.30 -2.35 12.92
CA SER A 153 3.23 -1.69 13.66
C SER A 153 2.43 -2.71 14.46
N VAL A 154 2.17 -2.38 15.72
CA VAL A 154 1.31 -3.14 16.62
C VAL A 154 0.26 -2.23 17.23
N GLY A 155 -0.84 -2.79 17.69
CA GLY A 155 -1.85 -2.06 18.47
C GLY A 155 -2.61 -3.00 19.41
N TYR A 156 -3.69 -2.47 19.96
CA TYR A 156 -4.69 -3.05 20.86
C TYR A 156 -4.45 -2.56 22.30
N ASP A 157 -4.37 -3.46 23.27
CA ASP A 157 -4.01 -3.15 24.66
C ASP A 157 -2.66 -3.80 25.03
N LEU A 158 -2.09 -3.42 26.17
CA LEU A 158 -0.82 -3.96 26.65
C LEU A 158 -0.88 -5.47 26.80
N LYS A 159 -2.00 -5.99 27.32
CA LYS A 159 -2.19 -7.43 27.54
C LYS A 159 -2.14 -8.22 26.23
N GLY A 160 -2.75 -7.70 25.17
CA GLY A 160 -2.72 -8.26 23.82
C GLY A 160 -1.33 -8.22 23.23
N ILE A 161 -0.61 -7.10 23.39
CA ILE A 161 0.78 -6.97 22.93
C ILE A 161 1.73 -7.92 23.69
N GLN A 162 1.49 -8.15 24.99
CA GLN A 162 2.23 -9.10 25.82
C GLN A 162 1.92 -10.57 25.53
N SER A 163 0.90 -10.86 24.73
CA SER A 163 0.54 -12.24 24.38
C SER A 163 1.67 -12.94 23.61
N ASP A 164 1.77 -14.26 23.76
CA ASP A 164 2.76 -15.07 23.02
C ASP A 164 2.62 -14.92 21.50
N LYS A 165 1.42 -14.59 21.01
CA LYS A 165 1.16 -14.40 19.59
C LYS A 165 1.81 -13.13 19.06
N VAL A 166 1.57 -11.98 19.69
CA VAL A 166 2.16 -10.71 19.27
C VAL A 166 3.65 -10.65 19.63
N ARG A 167 4.06 -11.22 20.77
CA ARG A 167 5.47 -11.32 21.15
C ARG A 167 6.29 -12.07 20.11
N ARG A 168 5.82 -13.24 19.64
CA ARG A 168 6.51 -14.00 18.58
C ARG A 168 6.58 -13.25 17.26
N PHE A 169 5.58 -12.43 16.93
CA PHE A 169 5.66 -11.54 15.77
C PHE A 169 6.79 -10.51 15.93
N ILE A 170 6.87 -9.83 17.07
CA ILE A 170 7.93 -8.84 17.35
C ILE A 170 9.30 -9.51 17.30
N GLU A 171 9.46 -10.65 17.98
CA GLU A 171 10.69 -11.45 17.97
C GLU A 171 11.08 -11.88 16.55
N GLY A 172 10.10 -12.31 15.73
CA GLY A 172 10.32 -12.69 14.34
C GLY A 172 10.67 -11.51 13.42
N MET A 173 10.22 -10.29 13.73
CA MET A 173 10.65 -9.08 13.01
C MET A 173 12.07 -8.65 13.40
N LEU A 174 12.47 -8.89 14.65
CA LEU A 174 13.84 -8.67 15.14
C LEU A 174 14.83 -9.72 14.61
N ASP A 175 14.38 -10.96 14.41
CA ASP A 175 15.13 -12.05 13.79
C ASP A 175 14.22 -13.00 12.99
N ALA A 176 14.16 -12.77 11.68
CA ALA A 176 13.41 -13.53 10.71
C ALA A 176 14.21 -14.69 10.09
N SER A 177 15.37 -15.09 10.66
CA SER A 177 16.27 -16.06 10.03
C SER A 177 15.58 -17.37 9.64
N GLU A 178 14.69 -17.89 10.48
CA GLU A 178 13.93 -19.12 10.18
C GLU A 178 12.99 -18.95 8.98
N VAL A 179 12.25 -17.84 8.94
CA VAL A 179 11.29 -17.53 7.87
C VAL A 179 12.02 -17.26 6.54
N VAL A 180 13.17 -16.57 6.59
CA VAL A 180 14.06 -16.37 5.45
C VAL A 180 14.55 -17.71 4.89
N GLU A 181 15.05 -18.61 5.75
CA GLU A 181 15.51 -19.93 5.30
C GLU A 181 14.39 -20.82 4.78
N HIS A 182 13.17 -20.67 5.30
CA HIS A 182 11.98 -21.33 4.77
C HIS A 182 11.71 -20.90 3.33
N TYR A 183 11.71 -19.59 3.04
CA TYR A 183 11.44 -19.06 1.69
C TYR A 183 12.63 -19.16 0.73
N ARG A 184 13.87 -19.15 1.23
CA ARG A 184 15.08 -19.39 0.43
C ARG A 184 14.99 -20.71 -0.34
N LYS A 185 14.45 -21.75 0.31
CA LYS A 185 14.25 -23.09 -0.29
C LYS A 185 13.17 -23.10 -1.39
N GLN A 186 12.25 -22.13 -1.38
CA GLN A 186 11.17 -21.99 -2.35
C GLN A 186 11.54 -21.14 -3.57
N ILE A 187 12.73 -20.52 -3.60
CA ILE A 187 13.22 -19.83 -4.80
C ILE A 187 13.28 -20.86 -5.95
N PRO A 188 12.58 -20.63 -7.08
CA PRO A 188 12.52 -21.58 -8.19
C PRO A 188 13.90 -21.93 -8.76
N GLU A 189 14.06 -23.13 -9.32
CA GLU A 189 15.37 -23.61 -9.81
C GLU A 189 15.98 -22.71 -10.90
N GLN A 190 15.14 -22.11 -11.76
CA GLN A 190 15.56 -21.12 -12.76
C GLN A 190 16.18 -19.84 -12.16
N TYR A 191 15.94 -19.59 -10.86
CA TYR A 191 16.44 -18.44 -10.10
C TYR A 191 17.35 -18.86 -8.93
N ARG A 192 17.85 -20.10 -8.93
CA ARG A 192 18.63 -20.70 -7.84
C ARG A 192 19.84 -19.88 -7.39
N GLN A 193 20.41 -19.05 -8.27
CA GLN A 193 21.55 -18.17 -7.95
C GLN A 193 21.23 -17.23 -6.79
N PHE A 194 19.97 -16.81 -6.64
CA PHE A 194 19.56 -15.92 -5.56
C PHE A 194 19.42 -16.64 -4.20
N ARG A 195 19.48 -17.98 -4.17
CA ARG A 195 19.56 -18.75 -2.92
C ARG A 195 20.86 -18.48 -2.15
N ASN A 196 21.86 -17.84 -2.76
CA ASN A 196 23.13 -17.49 -2.10
C ASN A 196 23.17 -16.05 -1.56
N LEU A 197 22.08 -15.28 -1.68
CA LEU A 197 22.03 -13.90 -1.15
C LEU A 197 22.09 -13.90 0.38
N ASP A 198 22.83 -12.95 0.94
CA ASP A 198 22.84 -12.69 2.38
C ASP A 198 21.62 -11.82 2.73
N PHE A 199 20.44 -12.46 2.72
CA PHE A 199 19.16 -11.79 2.99
C PHE A 199 19.15 -11.14 4.37
N GLN A 200 18.55 -9.96 4.47
CA GLN A 200 18.35 -9.29 5.74
C GLN A 200 17.44 -10.12 6.65
N THR A 201 17.99 -10.64 7.74
CA THR A 201 17.21 -11.39 8.74
C THR A 201 16.66 -10.50 9.85
N LYS A 202 17.32 -9.39 10.16
CA LYS A 202 16.81 -8.39 11.12
C LYS A 202 15.96 -7.38 10.38
N LEU A 203 14.67 -7.69 10.20
CA LEU A 203 13.81 -6.91 9.32
C LEU A 203 13.48 -5.54 9.90
N SER A 204 13.14 -5.47 11.19
CA SER A 204 12.79 -4.21 11.85
C SER A 204 13.08 -4.22 13.35
N ASP A 205 13.63 -3.12 13.85
CA ASP A 205 13.80 -2.78 15.26
C ASP A 205 13.19 -1.41 15.59
N THR A 206 12.29 -0.95 14.72
CA THR A 206 11.49 0.26 14.89
C THR A 206 10.02 -0.15 14.89
N LEU A 207 9.23 0.44 15.78
CA LEU A 207 7.83 0.09 15.94
C LEU A 207 6.96 1.35 16.07
N THR A 208 5.98 1.48 15.17
CA THR A 208 4.91 2.47 15.28
C THR A 208 3.71 1.87 16.01
N LEU A 209 3.46 2.33 17.23
CA LEU A 209 2.27 1.98 18.01
C LEU A 209 1.06 2.71 17.42
N SER A 210 0.12 1.93 16.89
CA SER A 210 -1.15 2.46 16.41
C SER A 210 -2.11 2.61 17.59
N THR A 211 -2.31 3.85 18.06
CA THR A 211 -3.29 4.12 19.11
C THR A 211 -4.69 4.06 18.50
N PHE A 212 -5.48 3.07 18.89
CA PHE A 212 -6.89 3.02 18.50
C PHE A 212 -7.63 4.24 19.08
N HIS A 213 -8.67 4.72 18.38
CA HIS A 213 -9.57 5.71 18.96
C HIS A 213 -10.13 5.15 20.28
N GLY A 214 -10.03 5.95 21.35
CA GLY A 214 -10.40 5.53 22.70
C GLY A 214 -9.33 4.80 23.51
N CYS A 215 -8.10 4.67 23.02
CA CYS A 215 -7.01 4.05 23.78
C CYS A 215 -6.61 4.95 24.98
N PRO A 216 -6.66 4.47 26.24
CA PRO A 216 -6.32 5.28 27.39
C PRO A 216 -4.86 5.76 27.34
N PRO A 217 -4.56 7.04 27.67
CA PRO A 217 -3.20 7.57 27.63
C PRO A 217 -2.19 6.81 28.49
N GLU A 218 -2.63 6.33 29.65
CA GLU A 218 -1.81 5.51 30.54
C GLU A 218 -1.48 4.13 29.94
N GLU A 219 -2.34 3.61 29.06
CA GLU A 219 -2.12 2.36 28.36
C GLU A 219 -1.07 2.56 27.25
N ILE A 220 -1.17 3.66 26.50
CA ILE A 220 -0.16 4.07 25.50
C ILE A 220 1.22 4.13 26.15
N GLU A 221 1.33 4.80 27.30
CA GLU A 221 2.62 4.96 27.99
C GLU A 221 3.18 3.61 28.47
N LYS A 222 2.36 2.75 29.07
CA LYS A 222 2.80 1.42 29.52
C LYS A 222 3.24 0.53 28.36
N ILE A 223 2.55 0.59 27.21
CA ILE A 223 2.92 -0.16 26.02
C ILE A 223 4.30 0.28 25.53
N ILE A 224 4.54 1.57 25.37
CA ILE A 224 5.83 2.06 24.89
C ILE A 224 6.96 1.74 25.88
N ASP A 225 6.75 1.92 27.20
CA ASP A 225 7.76 1.56 28.20
C ASP A 225 8.07 0.05 28.19
N TYR A 226 7.05 -0.81 28.01
CA TYR A 226 7.23 -2.25 27.81
C TYR A 226 8.07 -2.57 26.57
N LEU A 227 7.75 -1.97 25.42
CA LEU A 227 8.47 -2.20 24.16
C LEU A 227 9.93 -1.71 24.25
N PHE A 228 10.19 -0.61 24.95
CA PHE A 228 11.55 -0.15 25.23
C PHE A 228 12.34 -1.12 26.10
N ARG A 229 11.76 -1.56 27.23
CA ARG A 229 12.51 -2.32 28.24
C ARG A 229 12.64 -3.80 27.90
N GLU A 230 11.59 -4.40 27.36
CA GLU A 230 11.54 -5.85 27.13
C GLU A 230 12.04 -6.23 25.73
N HIS A 231 11.84 -5.35 24.74
CA HIS A 231 12.21 -5.64 23.34
C HIS A 231 13.34 -4.76 22.79
N GLY A 232 13.71 -3.66 23.48
CA GLY A 232 14.78 -2.78 23.03
C GLY A 232 14.47 -2.06 21.71
N LEU A 233 13.20 -1.78 21.43
CA LEU A 233 12.75 -1.21 20.15
C LEU A 233 12.81 0.32 20.14
N ASN A 234 13.14 0.90 18.98
CA ASN A 234 12.83 2.30 18.74
C ASN A 234 11.33 2.46 18.53
N CYS A 235 10.70 3.48 19.13
CA CYS A 235 9.23 3.56 19.13
C CYS A 235 8.69 4.90 18.62
N ILE A 236 7.56 4.83 17.93
CA ILE A 236 6.75 5.97 17.52
C ILE A 236 5.33 5.80 18.04
N ILE A 237 4.74 6.89 18.54
CA ILE A 237 3.31 6.91 18.90
C ILE A 237 2.53 7.57 17.75
N LYS A 238 1.62 6.84 17.13
CA LYS A 238 0.72 7.38 16.09
C LYS A 238 -0.51 8.01 16.73
N LEU A 239 -0.56 9.34 16.74
CA LEU A 239 -1.55 10.13 17.44
C LEU A 239 -2.72 10.53 16.52
N ASN A 240 -3.90 10.70 17.12
CA ASN A 240 -5.14 11.03 16.40
C ASN A 240 -5.26 12.54 16.14
N PRO A 241 -5.97 12.97 15.08
CA PRO A 241 -6.18 14.39 14.77
C PRO A 241 -7.00 15.15 15.84
N THR A 242 -7.77 14.43 16.66
CA THR A 242 -8.56 14.94 17.79
C THR A 242 -7.71 15.65 18.84
N LEU A 243 -6.40 15.38 18.87
CA LEU A 243 -5.42 16.00 19.75
C LEU A 243 -5.34 17.54 19.59
N LEU A 244 -5.77 18.11 18.46
CA LEU A 244 -5.91 19.56 18.27
C LEU A 244 -6.98 20.19 19.18
N GLY A 245 -7.87 19.37 19.72
CA GLY A 245 -9.05 19.81 20.46
C GLY A 245 -10.25 20.11 19.55
N LYS A 246 -11.41 19.97 20.16
CA LYS A 246 -12.74 20.08 19.54
C LYS A 246 -12.93 21.35 18.72
N ASP A 247 -12.66 22.50 19.34
CA ASP A 247 -12.91 23.80 18.73
C ASP A 247 -12.00 24.04 17.52
N GLN A 248 -10.72 23.68 17.64
CA GLN A 248 -9.76 23.87 16.56
C GLN A 248 -10.02 22.93 15.38
N VAL A 249 -10.33 21.65 15.64
CA VAL A 249 -10.72 20.72 14.56
C VAL A 249 -11.93 21.24 13.80
N ARG A 250 -12.99 21.64 14.50
CA ARG A 250 -14.21 22.16 13.87
C ARG A 250 -13.99 23.48 13.14
N HIS A 251 -13.19 24.37 13.72
CA HIS A 251 -12.83 25.63 13.08
C HIS A 251 -12.09 25.39 11.76
N LEU A 252 -11.06 24.55 11.75
CA LEU A 252 -10.27 24.24 10.54
C LEU A 252 -11.10 23.45 9.51
N LEU A 253 -11.76 22.36 9.94
CA LEU A 253 -12.47 21.44 9.06
C LEU A 253 -13.77 22.04 8.50
N ASN A 254 -14.64 22.53 9.37
CA ASN A 254 -15.94 23.03 8.98
C ASN A 254 -15.89 24.52 8.63
N GLY A 255 -15.19 25.32 9.45
CA GLY A 255 -15.14 26.79 9.29
C GLY A 255 -14.26 27.27 8.14
N ILE A 256 -13.00 26.81 8.07
CA ILE A 256 -12.04 27.26 7.05
C ILE A 256 -12.16 26.41 5.77
N MET A 257 -12.09 25.09 5.88
CA MET A 257 -12.12 24.20 4.71
C MET A 257 -13.54 23.95 4.16
N GLY A 258 -14.59 24.28 4.91
CA GLY A 258 -15.98 24.27 4.42
C GLY A 258 -16.65 22.90 4.38
N TYR A 259 -16.11 21.86 5.05
CA TYR A 259 -16.73 20.53 5.12
C TYR A 259 -17.93 20.51 6.10
N ALA A 260 -18.98 21.27 5.80
CA ALA A 260 -20.12 21.47 6.70
C ALA A 260 -20.95 20.21 6.97
N ASP A 261 -20.88 19.22 6.07
CA ASP A 261 -21.56 17.92 6.14
C ASP A 261 -20.75 16.86 6.91
N VAL A 262 -19.50 17.14 7.25
CA VAL A 262 -18.63 16.23 8.01
C VAL A 262 -18.73 16.55 9.50
N HIS A 263 -19.44 15.71 10.24
CA HIS A 263 -19.58 15.84 11.69
C HIS A 263 -18.58 14.96 12.44
N VAL A 264 -17.77 15.57 13.31
CA VAL A 264 -16.92 14.85 14.27
C VAL A 264 -17.69 14.77 15.60
N PRO A 265 -18.07 13.56 16.06
CA PRO A 265 -18.85 13.39 17.29
C PRO A 265 -18.07 13.87 18.52
N ASP A 266 -18.78 14.34 19.54
CA ASP A 266 -18.15 14.84 20.78
C ASP A 266 -17.35 13.74 21.49
N GLU A 267 -17.87 12.50 21.44
CA GLU A 267 -17.25 11.30 22.01
C GLU A 267 -15.87 11.01 21.42
N ALA A 268 -15.57 11.49 20.20
CA ALA A 268 -14.25 11.35 19.60
C ALA A 268 -13.16 12.07 20.41
N PHE A 269 -13.50 13.21 21.01
CA PHE A 269 -12.57 14.03 21.80
C PHE A 269 -12.52 13.58 23.26
N GLU A 270 -13.60 13.00 23.77
CA GLU A 270 -13.69 12.53 25.17
C GLU A 270 -12.90 11.23 25.39
N ASN A 271 -12.86 10.36 24.38
CA ASN A 271 -12.23 9.05 24.49
C ASN A 271 -10.74 9.07 24.10
N ASP A 272 -10.31 10.00 23.24
CA ASP A 272 -8.92 10.13 22.82
C ASP A 272 -8.08 10.91 23.84
N ALA A 273 -6.75 10.77 23.76
CA ALA A 273 -5.82 11.48 24.64
C ALA A 273 -5.93 13.01 24.47
N THR A 274 -5.97 13.73 25.60
CA THR A 274 -5.90 15.21 25.58
C THR A 274 -4.49 15.71 25.29
N TRP A 275 -4.37 16.99 24.93
CA TRP A 275 -3.06 17.62 24.71
C TRP A 275 -2.14 17.52 25.92
N GLU A 276 -2.65 17.80 27.11
CA GLU A 276 -1.88 17.79 28.36
C GLU A 276 -1.37 16.37 28.68
N GLN A 277 -2.20 15.36 28.43
CA GLN A 277 -1.82 13.96 28.61
C GLN A 277 -0.74 13.56 27.62
N ALA A 278 -0.91 13.92 26.34
CA ALA A 278 0.06 13.65 25.28
C ALA A 278 1.41 14.30 25.54
N GLN A 279 1.40 15.58 25.91
CA GLN A 279 2.63 16.27 26.32
C GLN A 279 3.31 15.52 27.48
N GLY A 280 2.54 15.17 28.51
CA GLY A 280 3.07 14.49 29.70
C GLY A 280 3.75 13.15 29.39
N PHE A 281 3.11 12.26 28.62
CA PHE A 281 3.74 10.97 28.30
C PHE A 281 4.89 11.10 27.29
N VAL A 282 4.84 12.06 26.36
CA VAL A 282 5.95 12.31 25.42
C VAL A 282 7.22 12.74 26.16
N GLU A 283 7.10 13.62 27.15
CA GLU A 283 8.24 14.05 27.98
C GLU A 283 8.87 12.87 28.74
N ARG A 284 8.04 12.05 29.41
CA ARG A 284 8.51 10.91 30.20
C ARG A 284 9.12 9.81 29.34
N LEU A 285 8.44 9.42 28.27
CA LEU A 285 8.92 8.38 27.35
C LEU A 285 10.17 8.83 26.60
N GLY A 286 10.26 10.10 26.23
CA GLY A 286 11.48 10.68 25.64
C GLY A 286 12.68 10.57 26.57
N LEU A 287 12.50 10.82 27.87
CA LEU A 287 13.56 10.63 28.87
C LEU A 287 13.94 9.15 29.03
N THR A 288 12.95 8.25 29.07
CA THR A 288 13.18 6.80 29.13
C THR A 288 13.98 6.33 27.92
N ALA A 289 13.56 6.67 26.71
CA ALA A 289 14.24 6.30 25.47
C ALA A 289 15.70 6.78 25.46
N LYS A 290 15.93 8.05 25.84
CA LYS A 290 17.29 8.62 25.97
C LYS A 290 18.15 7.85 26.98
N THR A 291 17.58 7.46 28.11
CA THR A 291 18.29 6.69 29.16
C THR A 291 18.70 5.30 28.66
N LEU A 292 17.86 4.70 27.80
CA LEU A 292 18.10 3.39 27.22
C LEU A 292 18.93 3.43 25.92
N GLY A 293 19.22 4.62 25.39
CA GLY A 293 19.91 4.78 24.10
C GLY A 293 19.03 4.42 22.89
N LEU A 294 17.71 4.47 23.04
CA LEU A 294 16.72 4.17 22.01
C LEU A 294 16.14 5.45 21.41
N GLY A 295 15.64 5.34 20.18
CA GLY A 295 14.91 6.40 19.49
C GLY A 295 13.44 6.43 19.89
N PHE A 296 12.89 7.64 20.03
CA PHE A 296 11.47 7.88 20.32
C PHE A 296 10.95 9.01 19.43
N GLY A 297 9.72 8.89 18.93
CA GLY A 297 9.08 9.92 18.12
C GLY A 297 7.56 9.86 18.16
N VAL A 298 6.94 10.74 17.39
CA VAL A 298 5.49 10.79 17.22
C VAL A 298 5.12 10.75 15.74
N LYS A 299 3.88 10.35 15.46
CA LYS A 299 3.34 10.36 14.11
C LYS A 299 2.04 11.15 14.03
N PHE A 300 1.99 12.09 13.07
CA PHE A 300 0.81 12.90 12.76
C PHE A 300 0.32 12.63 11.33
N ASN A 301 -0.86 12.06 11.13
CA ASN A 301 -1.81 11.59 12.14
C ASN A 301 -2.48 10.28 11.69
N ASN A 302 -3.25 9.68 12.59
CA ASN A 302 -4.22 8.66 12.23
C ASN A 302 -5.43 9.29 11.50
N THR A 303 -6.39 8.48 11.09
CA THR A 303 -7.66 8.97 10.53
C THR A 303 -8.47 9.78 11.55
N LEU A 304 -9.44 10.56 11.07
CA LEU A 304 -10.39 11.29 11.93
C LEU A 304 -11.74 10.59 11.92
N ILE A 305 -12.21 10.12 13.07
CA ILE A 305 -13.55 9.57 13.20
C ILE A 305 -14.63 10.63 12.94
N VAL A 306 -15.62 10.29 12.14
CA VAL A 306 -16.76 11.15 11.77
C VAL A 306 -18.04 10.32 11.71
N GLU A 307 -19.19 10.96 11.80
CA GLU A 307 -20.48 10.30 11.57
C GLU A 307 -20.59 9.82 10.11
N ASN A 308 -21.07 8.59 9.94
CA ASN A 308 -21.31 8.04 8.61
C ASN A 308 -22.57 8.67 8.00
N HIS A 309 -22.37 9.47 6.95
CA HIS A 309 -23.41 10.13 6.16
C HIS A 309 -23.48 9.58 4.73
N ARG A 310 -22.77 8.48 4.43
CA ARG A 310 -22.61 7.92 3.09
C ARG A 310 -23.53 6.71 2.90
N ASN A 311 -24.05 6.56 1.68
CA ASN A 311 -24.83 5.38 1.25
C ASN A 311 -23.95 4.32 0.55
N PHE A 312 -22.68 4.21 0.96
CA PHE A 312 -21.70 3.31 0.35
C PHE A 312 -21.33 2.14 1.27
N PHE A 313 -21.11 2.43 2.56
CA PHE A 313 -20.84 1.41 3.57
C PHE A 313 -22.14 0.71 4.02
N PRO A 314 -22.05 -0.49 4.62
CA PRO A 314 -23.21 -1.14 5.22
C PRO A 314 -23.96 -0.23 6.21
N ASP A 315 -25.30 -0.28 6.22
CA ASP A 315 -26.16 0.56 7.07
C ASP A 315 -25.94 0.38 8.59
N THR A 316 -25.23 -0.68 8.96
CA THR A 316 -24.78 -0.96 10.34
C THR A 316 -23.73 0.03 10.82
N GLU A 317 -22.93 0.58 9.91
CA GLU A 317 -21.82 1.47 10.25
C GLU A 317 -22.33 2.89 10.53
N LYS A 318 -22.30 3.31 11.79
CA LYS A 318 -22.74 4.66 12.22
C LYS A 318 -21.63 5.70 12.18
N VAL A 319 -20.38 5.25 12.18
CA VAL A 319 -19.19 6.09 12.10
C VAL A 319 -18.29 5.60 10.97
N MET A 320 -17.44 6.48 10.48
CA MET A 320 -16.41 6.17 9.49
C MET A 320 -15.17 7.01 9.76
N TYR A 321 -14.07 6.68 9.10
CA TYR A 321 -12.76 7.27 9.33
C TYR A 321 -12.34 8.13 8.14
N LEU A 322 -12.37 9.45 8.31
CA LEU A 322 -11.93 10.43 7.31
C LEU A 322 -10.40 10.35 7.13
N SER A 323 -9.98 10.32 5.87
CA SER A 323 -8.59 10.38 5.41
C SER A 323 -8.43 11.30 4.20
N GLY A 324 -7.20 11.44 3.71
CA GLY A 324 -6.90 12.25 2.53
C GLY A 324 -6.77 13.74 2.83
N THR A 325 -7.11 14.57 1.85
CA THR A 325 -6.74 15.99 1.77
C THR A 325 -6.99 16.82 3.05
N PRO A 326 -8.15 16.76 3.72
CA PRO A 326 -8.43 17.62 4.89
C PRO A 326 -7.51 17.33 6.07
N LEU A 327 -7.08 16.07 6.24
CA LEU A 327 -6.17 15.70 7.32
C LEU A 327 -4.83 16.41 7.22
N HIS A 328 -4.40 16.83 6.03
CA HIS A 328 -3.13 17.53 5.87
C HIS A 328 -3.10 18.84 6.66
N VAL A 329 -4.17 19.64 6.58
CA VAL A 329 -4.28 20.91 7.32
C VAL A 329 -4.28 20.67 8.83
N LEU A 330 -5.05 19.68 9.29
CA LEU A 330 -5.07 19.30 10.70
C LEU A 330 -3.69 18.80 11.17
N GLY A 331 -3.06 17.92 10.39
CA GLY A 331 -1.76 17.34 10.69
C GLY A 331 -0.65 18.39 10.78
N ILE A 332 -0.60 19.34 9.87
CA ILE A 332 0.42 20.41 9.89
C ILE A 332 0.20 21.39 11.05
N ASN A 333 -1.06 21.67 11.42
CA ASN A 333 -1.35 22.45 12.63
C ASN A 333 -0.93 21.70 13.90
N LEU A 334 -1.08 20.36 13.95
CA LEU A 334 -0.52 19.55 15.04
C LEU A 334 1.00 19.58 15.08
N VAL A 335 1.66 19.50 13.92
CA VAL A 335 3.12 19.62 13.83
C VAL A 335 3.58 20.95 14.42
N LYS A 336 2.88 22.06 14.14
CA LYS A 336 3.15 23.36 14.75
C LYS A 336 3.00 23.34 16.27
N GLN A 337 1.85 22.89 16.77
CA GLN A 337 1.56 22.83 18.21
C GLN A 337 2.58 21.96 18.96
N PHE A 338 3.00 20.84 18.35
CA PHE A 338 4.04 19.96 18.89
C PHE A 338 5.42 20.63 18.91
N ARG A 339 5.83 21.26 17.81
CA ARG A 339 7.11 21.96 17.71
C ARG A 339 7.20 23.20 18.61
N GLU A 340 6.09 23.83 18.95
CA GLU A 340 6.06 24.93 19.93
C GLU A 340 6.46 24.48 21.34
N ILE A 341 6.21 23.21 21.69
CA ILE A 341 6.57 22.63 23.00
C ILE A 341 7.92 21.91 22.96
N PHE A 342 8.12 21.07 21.94
CA PHE A 342 9.24 20.12 21.88
C PHE A 342 10.37 20.52 20.93
N GLY A 343 10.21 21.60 20.16
CA GLY A 343 11.14 21.94 19.10
C GLY A 343 11.32 20.79 18.10
N ASP A 344 12.54 20.58 17.62
CA ASP A 344 12.91 19.45 16.75
C ASP A 344 13.53 18.28 17.54
N GLN A 345 13.26 18.19 18.86
CA GLN A 345 13.86 17.18 19.73
C GLN A 345 13.44 15.75 19.35
N PHE A 346 12.19 15.57 18.96
CA PHE A 346 11.64 14.27 18.60
C PHE A 346 11.36 14.21 17.09
N PRO A 347 11.78 13.14 16.39
CA PRO A 347 11.38 12.90 15.01
C PRO A 347 9.86 12.83 14.90
N ILE A 348 9.35 13.43 13.82
CA ILE A 348 7.93 13.42 13.48
C ILE A 348 7.75 12.65 12.17
N SER A 349 7.16 11.46 12.28
CA SER A 349 6.60 10.73 11.15
C SER A 349 5.28 11.38 10.72
N PHE A 350 4.98 11.40 9.43
CA PHE A 350 3.82 12.15 8.91
C PHE A 350 2.98 11.34 7.93
N SER A 351 1.67 11.31 8.13
CA SER A 351 0.69 10.53 7.37
C SER A 351 -0.65 11.27 7.28
N ALA A 352 -0.70 12.39 6.56
CA ALA A 352 -1.93 13.17 6.46
C ALA A 352 -2.07 13.83 5.08
N GLY A 353 -2.92 13.24 4.22
CA GLY A 353 -3.27 13.82 2.92
C GLY A 353 -2.08 14.11 2.00
N ILE A 354 -1.01 13.31 2.08
CA ILE A 354 0.18 13.50 1.23
C ILE A 354 -0.15 13.18 -0.23
N ASP A 355 0.27 14.06 -1.12
CA ASP A 355 0.21 13.91 -2.56
C ASP A 355 1.41 14.62 -3.23
N LYS A 356 1.45 14.63 -4.56
CA LYS A 356 2.52 15.29 -5.33
C LYS A 356 2.71 16.78 -5.02
N THR A 357 1.67 17.45 -4.54
CA THR A 357 1.64 18.91 -4.37
C THR A 357 2.00 19.37 -2.97
N ASN A 358 2.13 18.49 -1.98
CA ASN A 358 2.63 18.83 -0.63
C ASN A 358 3.80 17.95 -0.17
N PHE A 359 4.16 16.90 -0.89
CA PHE A 359 5.30 16.05 -0.53
C PHE A 359 6.61 16.84 -0.41
N ALA A 360 6.89 17.74 -1.36
CA ALA A 360 8.11 18.54 -1.31
C ALA A 360 8.10 19.54 -0.15
N ASP A 361 6.93 20.06 0.24
CA ASP A 361 6.76 20.92 1.40
C ASP A 361 7.04 20.14 2.71
N THR A 362 6.49 18.93 2.86
CA THR A 362 6.72 18.10 4.05
C THR A 362 8.16 17.62 4.19
N VAL A 363 8.86 17.39 3.08
CA VAL A 363 10.32 17.17 3.06
C VAL A 363 11.05 18.41 3.60
N ALA A 364 10.67 19.62 3.18
CA ALA A 364 11.27 20.87 3.66
C ALA A 364 11.03 21.14 5.15
N LEU A 365 10.00 20.53 5.73
CA LEU A 365 9.74 20.56 7.18
C LEU A 365 10.61 19.56 7.96
N GLY A 366 11.39 18.70 7.29
CA GLY A 366 12.19 17.65 7.92
C GLY A 366 11.34 16.55 8.57
N LEU A 367 10.11 16.32 8.09
CA LEU A 367 9.27 15.21 8.56
C LEU A 367 9.81 13.90 8.00
N THR A 368 9.91 12.85 8.82
CA THR A 368 10.46 11.55 8.41
C THR A 368 9.98 10.41 9.32
N PRO A 369 9.45 9.31 8.76
CA PRO A 369 9.06 9.14 7.36
C PRO A 369 7.86 10.00 6.96
N ILE A 370 7.70 10.22 5.67
CA ILE A 370 6.51 10.80 5.05
C ILE A 370 5.78 9.66 4.36
N THR A 371 4.70 9.19 5.00
CA THR A 371 3.96 8.01 4.58
C THR A 371 2.65 8.35 3.87
N VAL A 372 2.24 7.54 2.89
CA VAL A 372 1.08 7.81 2.01
C VAL A 372 0.15 6.61 1.91
N CYS A 373 -1.17 6.85 1.95
CA CYS A 373 -2.20 5.82 1.72
C CYS A 373 -3.28 6.33 0.74
N SER A 374 -4.08 7.32 1.13
CA SER A 374 -5.26 7.74 0.36
C SER A 374 -4.96 8.17 -1.08
N ASP A 375 -3.82 8.83 -1.34
CA ASP A 375 -3.47 9.21 -2.71
C ASP A 375 -3.16 7.98 -3.57
N LEU A 376 -2.51 6.96 -3.02
CA LEU A 376 -2.19 5.71 -3.70
C LEU A 376 -3.43 4.83 -3.97
N LEU A 377 -4.59 5.13 -3.37
CA LEU A 377 -5.86 4.48 -3.68
C LEU A 377 -6.60 5.16 -4.84
N LYS A 378 -6.15 6.34 -5.30
CA LYS A 378 -6.75 7.06 -6.44
C LYS A 378 -6.19 6.58 -7.77
N VAL A 379 -6.84 6.96 -8.87
CA VAL A 379 -6.42 6.63 -10.25
C VAL A 379 -4.92 6.85 -10.44
N GLY A 380 -4.24 5.79 -10.88
CA GLY A 380 -2.79 5.72 -11.05
C GLY A 380 -2.09 4.89 -9.98
N GLY A 381 -2.70 4.66 -8.82
CA GLY A 381 -2.17 3.75 -7.81
C GLY A 381 -0.78 4.12 -7.30
N TYR A 382 0.07 3.11 -7.18
CA TYR A 382 1.51 3.24 -6.92
C TYR A 382 2.25 4.15 -7.92
N SER A 383 1.78 4.27 -9.17
CA SER A 383 2.42 5.14 -10.18
C SER A 383 2.38 6.63 -9.80
N ARG A 384 1.49 7.02 -8.88
CA ARG A 384 1.34 8.41 -8.45
C ARG A 384 2.57 8.92 -7.72
N SER A 385 3.31 8.04 -7.04
CA SER A 385 4.56 8.38 -6.34
C SER A 385 5.62 8.98 -7.26
N SER A 386 5.66 8.60 -8.55
CA SER A 386 6.56 9.21 -9.54
C SER A 386 6.38 10.73 -9.66
N ALA A 387 5.16 11.24 -9.45
CA ALA A 387 4.89 12.67 -9.48
C ALA A 387 5.41 13.40 -8.24
N TYR A 388 5.58 12.70 -7.11
CA TYR A 388 6.07 13.30 -5.87
C TYR A 388 7.53 13.70 -6.03
N TYR A 389 8.35 12.78 -6.55
CA TYR A 389 9.75 13.05 -6.88
C TYR A 389 9.91 14.03 -8.03
N LYS A 390 9.03 13.98 -9.04
CA LYS A 390 9.06 14.98 -10.12
C LYS A 390 8.93 16.40 -9.56
N GLU A 391 7.99 16.60 -8.63
CA GLU A 391 7.82 17.90 -7.97
C GLU A 391 9.02 18.25 -7.09
N LEU A 392 9.47 17.33 -6.23
CA LEU A 392 10.63 17.55 -5.36
C LEU A 392 11.88 17.92 -6.19
N ASN A 393 12.18 17.17 -7.25
CA ASN A 393 13.34 17.41 -8.10
C ASN A 393 13.25 18.76 -8.80
N SER A 394 12.07 19.12 -9.31
CA SER A 394 11.86 20.44 -9.91
C SER A 394 12.14 21.57 -8.93
N ARG A 395 11.75 21.44 -7.66
CA ARG A 395 12.04 22.46 -6.64
C ARG A 395 13.52 22.47 -6.26
N MET A 396 14.14 21.30 -6.11
CA MET A 396 15.57 21.21 -5.83
C MET A 396 16.44 21.77 -6.97
N ASP A 397 16.07 21.53 -8.23
CA ASP A 397 16.68 22.13 -9.43
C ASP A 397 16.62 23.66 -9.37
N ASN A 398 15.42 24.21 -9.10
CA ASN A 398 15.21 25.66 -8.99
C ASN A 398 16.05 26.32 -7.88
N LEU A 399 16.33 25.58 -6.80
CA LEU A 399 17.15 26.04 -5.68
C LEU A 399 18.65 25.72 -5.84
N GLY A 400 19.03 24.99 -6.90
CA GLY A 400 20.40 24.57 -7.16
C GLY A 400 20.98 23.68 -6.05
N VAL A 401 20.18 22.79 -5.47
CA VAL A 401 20.58 21.86 -4.40
C VAL A 401 20.48 20.42 -4.89
N SER A 402 21.29 19.51 -4.35
CA SER A 402 21.33 18.09 -4.75
C SER A 402 20.87 17.13 -3.64
N ASP A 403 20.76 17.60 -2.40
CA ASP A 403 20.44 16.80 -1.22
C ASP A 403 19.30 17.39 -0.36
N ILE A 404 18.67 16.56 0.48
CA ILE A 404 17.53 16.94 1.32
C ILE A 404 17.86 18.03 2.34
N GLU A 405 19.05 18.01 2.94
CA GLU A 405 19.41 18.98 3.98
C GLU A 405 19.58 20.38 3.39
N SER A 406 20.31 20.49 2.27
CA SER A 406 20.40 21.71 1.48
C SER A 406 19.02 22.20 1.02
N TYR A 407 18.13 21.28 0.66
CA TYR A 407 16.74 21.60 0.29
C TYR A 407 15.95 22.17 1.47
N ILE A 408 16.00 21.54 2.65
CA ILE A 408 15.37 22.05 3.89
C ILE A 408 15.83 23.49 4.17
N LEU A 409 17.14 23.76 4.06
CA LEU A 409 17.71 25.08 4.31
C LEU A 409 17.19 26.14 3.33
N LYS A 410 17.03 25.82 2.05
CA LYS A 410 16.63 26.79 1.02
C LYS A 410 15.12 26.90 0.78
N ALA A 411 14.33 25.87 1.05
CA ALA A 411 12.96 25.73 0.55
C ALA A 411 12.06 26.95 0.80
N TYR A 412 12.13 27.53 2.00
CA TYR A 412 11.36 28.72 2.39
C TYR A 412 12.23 29.96 2.64
N GLY A 413 13.53 29.92 2.31
CA GLY A 413 14.43 31.06 2.51
C GLY A 413 14.74 31.39 3.98
N ASN A 414 14.44 30.50 4.93
CA ASN A 414 14.62 30.74 6.36
C ASN A 414 16.03 30.45 6.90
N ALA A 415 16.95 29.95 6.06
CA ALA A 415 18.29 29.57 6.48
C ALA A 415 19.07 30.69 7.21
N GLU A 416 19.04 31.93 6.73
CA GLU A 416 19.79 33.00 7.42
C GLU A 416 19.15 33.39 8.75
N GLN A 417 17.82 33.50 8.79
CA GLN A 417 17.10 33.76 10.04
C GLN A 417 17.37 32.66 11.07
N ALA A 418 17.50 31.41 10.63
CA ALA A 418 17.88 30.31 11.51
C ALA A 418 19.29 30.47 12.08
N LEU A 419 20.26 30.93 11.28
CA LEU A 419 21.61 31.26 11.79
C LEU A 419 21.56 32.41 12.80
N GLU A 420 20.78 33.45 12.54
CA GLU A 420 20.58 34.57 13.48
C GLU A 420 20.02 34.08 14.82
N ASN A 421 18.99 33.22 14.80
CA ASN A 421 18.34 32.71 15.99
C ASN A 421 19.26 31.85 16.87
N ILE A 422 20.23 31.15 16.27
CA ILE A 422 21.25 30.38 17.01
C ILE A 422 22.52 31.20 17.32
N GLY A 423 22.52 32.50 17.04
CA GLY A 423 23.63 33.40 17.36
C GLY A 423 24.80 33.35 16.37
N LEU A 424 24.57 32.99 15.10
CA LEU A 424 25.59 32.87 14.05
C LEU A 424 25.24 33.66 12.76
N GLY A 425 24.34 34.64 12.87
CA GLY A 425 23.91 35.50 11.77
C GLY A 425 25.02 36.41 11.20
N VAL A 426 24.74 37.01 10.04
CA VAL A 426 25.67 37.95 9.38
C VAL A 426 26.06 39.10 10.32
N GLY A 427 27.36 39.33 10.49
CA GLY A 427 27.89 40.40 11.33
C GLY A 427 28.32 39.97 12.73
N ASN A 428 28.11 38.71 13.11
CA ASN A 428 28.72 38.17 14.32
C ASN A 428 30.23 37.93 14.09
N VAL A 429 31.09 38.52 14.91
CA VAL A 429 32.56 38.58 14.67
C VAL A 429 33.39 37.78 15.65
N SER A 430 32.77 37.14 16.65
CA SER A 430 33.48 36.44 17.72
C SER A 430 32.76 35.17 18.13
N GLY A 431 33.48 34.05 18.11
CA GLY A 431 32.98 32.74 18.53
C GLY A 431 33.71 31.63 17.78
N PRO A 432 33.88 30.44 18.39
CA PRO A 432 34.56 29.32 17.74
C PRO A 432 33.81 28.80 16.50
N ASP A 433 32.49 28.98 16.44
CA ASP A 433 31.62 28.41 15.39
C ASP A 433 31.34 29.38 14.21
N VAL A 434 31.71 30.66 14.31
CA VAL A 434 31.50 31.67 13.26
C VAL A 434 32.17 31.30 11.92
N PRO A 435 33.45 30.85 11.89
CA PRO A 435 34.09 30.46 10.64
C PRO A 435 33.39 29.29 9.93
N LEU A 436 32.82 28.37 10.71
CA LEU A 436 32.06 27.24 10.18
C LEU A 436 30.74 27.70 9.58
N ALA A 437 29.99 28.54 10.30
CA ALA A 437 28.74 29.13 9.79
C ALA A 437 28.98 29.92 8.48
N ASP A 438 30.05 30.70 8.40
CA ASP A 438 30.44 31.41 7.18
C ASP A 438 30.79 30.47 6.02
N ALA A 439 31.48 29.37 6.30
CA ALA A 439 31.82 28.37 5.29
C ALA A 439 30.56 27.63 4.79
N CYS A 440 29.69 27.22 5.71
CA CYS A 440 28.39 26.61 5.40
C CYS A 440 27.50 27.55 4.58
N ARG A 441 27.39 28.83 4.95
CA ARG A 441 26.65 29.86 4.20
C ARG A 441 27.19 30.02 2.78
N LYS A 442 28.51 30.14 2.61
CA LYS A 442 29.15 30.22 1.28
C LYS A 442 28.90 28.98 0.44
N THR A 443 28.93 27.80 1.06
CA THR A 443 28.70 26.51 0.39
C THR A 443 27.25 26.39 -0.06
N LEU A 444 26.30 26.76 0.80
CA LEU A 444 24.88 26.79 0.46
C LEU A 444 24.60 27.77 -0.70
N ALA A 445 25.24 28.95 -0.71
CA ALA A 445 25.06 29.95 -1.75
C ALA A 445 25.68 29.54 -3.11
N ASN A 446 26.90 28.98 -3.10
CA ASN A 446 27.65 28.66 -4.31
C ASN A 446 27.34 27.27 -4.88
N GLY A 447 26.61 26.44 -4.13
CA GLY A 447 26.47 25.02 -4.41
C GLY A 447 27.69 24.24 -3.94
N GLY A 448 27.45 23.06 -3.36
CA GLY A 448 28.50 22.18 -2.83
C GLY A 448 27.98 21.26 -1.75
N GLU A 449 28.85 20.38 -1.25
CA GLU A 449 28.49 19.38 -0.24
C GLU A 449 28.58 19.97 1.17
N LEU A 450 27.43 20.45 1.68
CA LEU A 450 27.34 21.07 3.00
C LEU A 450 27.92 20.20 4.12
N ARG A 451 27.63 18.90 4.13
CA ARG A 451 28.16 17.97 5.14
C ARG A 451 29.67 17.84 5.15
N LYS A 452 30.35 17.98 4.00
CA LYS A 452 31.83 17.99 3.95
C LYS A 452 32.37 19.25 4.65
N VAL A 453 31.70 20.38 4.47
CA VAL A 453 32.11 21.68 5.05
C VAL A 453 31.74 21.78 6.52
N ALA A 454 30.60 21.22 6.92
CA ALA A 454 30.14 21.11 8.30
C ALA A 454 31.03 20.18 9.17
N GLY A 455 32.02 19.52 8.57
CA GLY A 455 32.99 18.67 9.27
C GLY A 455 32.39 17.35 9.74
N SER A 456 32.35 16.35 8.86
CA SER A 456 31.81 15.02 9.15
C SER A 456 32.55 14.23 10.25
N GLU A 457 33.69 14.74 10.74
CA GLU A 457 34.57 14.03 11.69
C GLU A 457 34.83 14.78 13.01
N ALA A 458 34.40 16.04 13.15
CA ALA A 458 34.61 16.85 14.36
C ALA A 458 33.29 17.06 15.13
N PRO A 459 33.17 16.60 16.40
CA PRO A 459 31.90 16.62 17.15
C PRO A 459 31.21 17.98 17.24
N VAL A 460 31.98 19.06 17.43
CA VAL A 460 31.48 20.44 17.59
C VAL A 460 30.95 21.01 16.28
N ALA A 461 31.59 20.69 15.16
CA ALA A 461 31.21 21.21 13.86
C ALA A 461 29.87 20.61 13.38
N ASN A 462 29.67 19.31 13.67
CA ASN A 462 28.41 18.63 13.43
C ASN A 462 27.26 19.22 14.28
N GLU A 463 27.50 19.57 15.54
CA GLU A 463 26.48 20.14 16.42
C GLU A 463 25.93 21.49 15.92
N THR A 464 26.79 22.35 15.38
CA THR A 464 26.38 23.66 14.84
C THR A 464 25.48 23.50 13.62
N PHE A 465 25.84 22.61 12.70
CA PHE A 465 25.03 22.34 11.50
C PHE A 465 23.67 21.73 11.84
N GLU A 466 23.63 20.80 12.78
CA GLU A 466 22.38 20.19 13.26
C GLU A 466 21.46 21.23 13.94
N LYS A 467 22.01 22.17 14.73
CA LYS A 467 21.24 23.31 15.29
C LYS A 467 20.67 24.21 14.20
N TRP A 468 21.45 24.49 13.16
CA TRP A 468 20.99 25.30 12.04
C TRP A 468 19.86 24.64 11.26
N LEU A 469 19.99 23.34 10.96
CA LEU A 469 18.93 22.55 10.33
C LEU A 469 17.68 22.49 11.21
N SER A 470 17.85 22.22 12.51
CA SER A 470 16.77 22.17 13.49
C SER A 470 15.96 23.47 13.51
N GLU A 471 16.63 24.60 13.68
CA GLU A 471 15.96 25.91 13.70
C GLU A 471 15.28 26.24 12.36
N THR A 472 15.91 25.86 11.24
CA THR A 472 15.30 26.05 9.92
C THR A 472 14.01 25.25 9.75
N LYS A 473 13.95 24.00 10.24
CA LYS A 473 12.70 23.20 10.22
C LYS A 473 11.60 23.88 11.04
N LEU A 474 11.92 24.47 12.19
CA LEU A 474 10.95 25.20 13.02
C LEU A 474 10.38 26.42 12.30
N LEU A 475 11.24 27.23 11.65
CA LEU A 475 10.82 28.38 10.87
C LEU A 475 10.03 27.99 9.61
N ASN A 476 10.47 26.95 8.89
CA ASN A 476 9.75 26.39 7.75
C ASN A 476 8.35 25.91 8.17
N THR A 477 8.22 25.29 9.35
CA THR A 477 6.92 24.86 9.89
C THR A 477 5.98 26.04 10.05
N LYS A 478 6.43 27.12 10.70
CA LYS A 478 5.61 28.32 10.90
C LYS A 478 5.16 28.90 9.54
N THR A 479 6.09 29.05 8.62
CA THR A 479 5.83 29.56 7.26
C THR A 479 4.77 28.71 6.54
N TYR A 480 4.96 27.38 6.51
CA TYR A 480 4.06 26.50 5.80
C TYR A 480 2.68 26.36 6.45
N VAL A 481 2.58 26.45 7.78
CA VAL A 481 1.27 26.45 8.46
C VAL A 481 0.43 27.64 8.02
N ASP A 482 1.03 28.82 7.91
CA ASP A 482 0.34 30.03 7.45
C ASP A 482 -0.15 29.86 6.00
N GLU A 483 0.67 29.25 5.14
CA GLU A 483 0.32 28.96 3.75
C GLU A 483 -0.80 27.91 3.63
N VAL A 484 -0.71 26.80 4.38
CA VAL A 484 -1.58 25.63 4.21
C VAL A 484 -2.97 25.83 4.81
N THR A 485 -3.05 26.58 5.92
CA THR A 485 -4.27 26.65 6.76
C THR A 485 -5.47 27.20 6.01
N THR A 486 -5.25 28.19 5.15
CA THR A 486 -6.33 28.85 4.37
C THR A 486 -6.29 28.51 2.88
N ASN A 487 -5.45 27.56 2.47
CA ASN A 487 -5.28 27.23 1.07
C ASN A 487 -6.51 26.52 0.50
N ALA A 488 -7.14 27.14 -0.50
CA ALA A 488 -8.37 26.66 -1.13
C ALA A 488 -8.28 25.23 -1.69
N ARG A 489 -7.09 24.72 -1.99
CA ARG A 489 -6.90 23.33 -2.44
C ARG A 489 -7.44 22.31 -1.43
N TYR A 490 -7.36 22.61 -0.14
CA TYR A 490 -7.79 21.68 0.91
C TYR A 490 -9.28 21.79 1.21
N GLY A 491 -9.94 22.85 0.72
CA GLY A 491 -11.36 23.09 0.89
C GLY A 491 -12.25 22.13 0.10
N ILE A 492 -13.50 22.02 0.53
CA ILE A 492 -14.51 21.12 -0.04
C ILE A 492 -14.72 21.35 -1.55
N GLU A 493 -14.63 22.59 -2.04
CA GLU A 493 -14.86 22.93 -3.45
C GLU A 493 -13.89 22.20 -4.40
N GLN A 494 -12.66 21.96 -3.96
CA GLN A 494 -11.62 21.30 -4.77
C GLN A 494 -11.63 19.77 -4.60
N ASN A 495 -12.33 19.26 -3.58
CA ASN A 495 -12.28 17.85 -3.20
C ASN A 495 -13.64 17.12 -3.28
N SER A 496 -14.71 17.79 -3.71
CA SER A 496 -16.09 17.24 -3.74
C SER A 496 -16.50 16.57 -5.04
N LYS A 497 -15.68 16.60 -6.10
CA LYS A 497 -16.05 16.06 -7.42
C LYS A 497 -15.83 14.54 -7.48
N PRO A 498 -16.90 13.73 -7.62
CA PRO A 498 -16.77 12.28 -7.75
C PRO A 498 -16.20 11.87 -9.11
N PRO A 499 -15.63 10.66 -9.25
CA PRO A 499 -15.34 10.07 -10.54
C PRO A 499 -16.59 9.98 -11.43
N ARG A 500 -16.39 10.16 -12.73
CA ARG A 500 -17.48 10.12 -13.71
C ARG A 500 -17.92 8.68 -13.98
N LYS A 501 -19.20 8.39 -13.75
CA LYS A 501 -19.91 7.22 -14.26
C LYS A 501 -20.53 7.51 -15.64
N VAL A 502 -20.62 6.51 -16.50
CA VAL A 502 -21.20 6.61 -17.85
C VAL A 502 -22.67 6.16 -17.93
N GLY A 503 -23.20 5.54 -16.87
CA GLY A 503 -24.58 5.07 -16.80
C GLY A 503 -24.83 3.75 -17.53
N THR A 504 -23.81 2.92 -17.69
CA THR A 504 -23.91 1.54 -18.20
C THR A 504 -23.47 0.57 -17.12
N MET A 505 -24.14 -0.59 -17.05
CA MET A 505 -23.74 -1.66 -16.15
C MET A 505 -22.49 -2.36 -16.70
N LEU A 506 -21.58 -2.68 -15.80
CA LEU A 506 -20.44 -3.52 -16.12
C LEU A 506 -20.96 -4.94 -16.42
N GLU A 507 -20.41 -5.57 -17.45
CA GLU A 507 -20.70 -6.96 -17.79
C GLU A 507 -19.48 -7.85 -17.49
N LEU A 508 -19.64 -9.18 -17.61
CA LEU A 508 -18.54 -10.13 -17.42
C LEU A 508 -17.35 -9.79 -18.35
N PHE A 509 -17.64 -9.58 -19.62
CA PHE A 509 -16.68 -9.17 -20.65
C PHE A 509 -16.97 -7.77 -21.18
N ASP A 510 -16.11 -7.28 -22.06
CA ASP A 510 -16.30 -6.07 -22.87
C ASP A 510 -16.56 -4.76 -22.13
N CYS A 511 -15.91 -4.58 -20.96
CA CYS A 511 -15.89 -3.27 -20.30
C CYS A 511 -15.30 -2.17 -21.22
N LEU A 512 -15.43 -0.91 -20.83
CA LEU A 512 -14.87 0.22 -21.58
C LEU A 512 -13.33 0.20 -21.76
N THR A 513 -12.61 -0.80 -21.23
CA THR A 513 -11.13 -0.97 -21.34
C THR A 513 -10.37 0.31 -20.94
N CYS A 514 -10.83 0.94 -19.86
CA CYS A 514 -10.13 2.10 -19.29
C CYS A 514 -8.97 1.70 -18.37
N ASP A 515 -8.90 0.42 -18.00
CA ASP A 515 -7.90 -0.25 -17.16
C ASP A 515 -7.62 0.42 -15.81
N LYS A 516 -8.52 1.30 -15.35
CA LYS A 516 -8.36 2.03 -14.08
C LYS A 516 -8.36 1.12 -12.86
N CYS A 517 -9.08 -0.01 -12.93
CA CYS A 517 -9.26 -0.95 -11.83
C CYS A 517 -7.99 -1.72 -11.43
N ILE A 518 -7.04 -1.87 -12.37
CA ILE A 518 -5.75 -2.53 -12.14
C ILE A 518 -4.91 -1.68 -11.17
N PRO A 519 -4.47 -0.46 -11.51
CA PRO A 519 -3.59 0.31 -10.63
C PRO A 519 -4.26 0.81 -9.35
N VAL A 520 -5.59 0.99 -9.30
CA VAL A 520 -6.27 1.41 -8.05
C VAL A 520 -6.48 0.25 -7.07
N CYS A 521 -6.25 -0.99 -7.48
CA CYS A 521 -6.29 -2.12 -6.56
C CYS A 521 -5.01 -2.09 -5.70
N PRO A 522 -5.10 -1.87 -4.37
CA PRO A 522 -3.91 -1.87 -3.53
C PRO A 522 -3.23 -3.24 -3.51
N ASN A 523 -4.00 -4.32 -3.65
CA ASN A 523 -3.52 -5.69 -3.51
C ASN A 523 -3.06 -6.35 -4.81
N ASP A 524 -3.12 -5.61 -5.93
CA ASP A 524 -2.83 -6.18 -7.27
C ASP A 524 -3.75 -7.37 -7.62
N ALA A 525 -5.02 -7.29 -7.22
CA ALA A 525 -6.01 -8.34 -7.47
C ALA A 525 -6.63 -8.25 -8.87
N ASN A 526 -6.65 -7.08 -9.50
CA ASN A 526 -7.23 -6.92 -10.85
C ASN A 526 -6.12 -6.95 -11.89
N PHE A 527 -6.28 -7.74 -12.95
CA PHE A 527 -5.27 -7.91 -14.00
C PHE A 527 -5.90 -8.04 -15.38
N ALA A 528 -5.08 -7.87 -16.43
CA ALA A 528 -5.53 -7.96 -17.82
C ALA A 528 -5.47 -9.40 -18.36
N LEU A 529 -6.54 -9.83 -19.02
CA LEU A 529 -6.61 -11.07 -19.79
C LEU A 529 -6.43 -10.78 -21.29
N LYS A 530 -5.58 -11.59 -21.92
CA LYS A 530 -5.32 -11.54 -23.37
C LYS A 530 -6.33 -12.42 -24.10
N ILE A 531 -7.54 -11.91 -24.30
CA ILE A 531 -8.59 -12.56 -25.09
C ILE A 531 -8.84 -11.70 -26.35
N PRO A 532 -8.56 -12.21 -27.56
CA PRO A 532 -8.75 -11.44 -28.77
C PRO A 532 -10.25 -11.21 -29.05
N PRO A 533 -10.62 -10.08 -29.67
CA PRO A 533 -11.98 -9.88 -30.18
C PRO A 533 -12.34 -10.96 -31.20
N GLY A 534 -13.60 -11.40 -31.19
CA GLY A 534 -14.06 -12.47 -32.05
C GLY A 534 -15.50 -12.86 -31.81
N GLU A 535 -15.97 -13.80 -32.62
CA GLU A 535 -17.29 -14.42 -32.50
C GLU A 535 -17.09 -15.92 -32.26
N THR A 536 -17.70 -16.42 -31.20
CA THR A 536 -17.70 -17.84 -30.85
C THR A 536 -19.11 -18.38 -30.97
N GLU A 537 -19.30 -19.44 -31.77
CA GLU A 537 -20.58 -20.12 -31.88
C GLU A 537 -20.88 -20.89 -30.59
N ILE A 538 -22.10 -20.72 -30.08
CA ILE A 538 -22.58 -21.38 -28.88
C ILE A 538 -23.68 -22.35 -29.29
N LEU A 539 -23.42 -23.64 -29.09
CA LEU A 539 -24.39 -24.70 -29.37
C LEU A 539 -25.24 -25.01 -28.13
N GLU A 540 -26.50 -25.37 -28.38
CA GLU A 540 -27.41 -25.90 -27.36
C GLU A 540 -27.86 -27.29 -27.79
N PHE A 541 -27.75 -28.25 -26.88
CA PHE A 541 -28.04 -29.66 -27.13
C PHE A 541 -29.15 -30.18 -26.22
N GLU A 542 -29.98 -31.08 -26.74
CA GLU A 542 -30.96 -31.84 -25.96
C GLU A 542 -30.89 -33.33 -26.30
N THR A 543 -31.22 -34.17 -25.31
CA THR A 543 -31.38 -35.61 -25.51
C THR A 543 -32.81 -35.92 -25.98
N ASN A 544 -32.93 -36.69 -27.06
CA ASN A 544 -34.19 -37.18 -27.58
C ASN A 544 -34.13 -38.70 -27.82
N ASN A 545 -35.22 -39.30 -28.30
CA ASN A 545 -35.32 -40.75 -28.54
C ASN A 545 -34.30 -41.29 -29.56
N SER A 546 -33.66 -40.43 -30.35
CA SER A 546 -32.64 -40.75 -31.36
C SER A 546 -31.22 -40.39 -30.93
N GLY A 547 -31.01 -39.90 -29.70
CA GLY A 547 -29.71 -39.47 -29.18
C GLY A 547 -29.65 -37.96 -28.94
N TRP A 548 -28.45 -37.39 -29.03
CA TRP A 548 -28.22 -35.97 -28.86
C TRP A 548 -28.53 -35.19 -30.15
N ALA A 549 -29.17 -34.03 -30.04
CA ALA A 549 -29.43 -33.15 -31.18
C ALA A 549 -29.20 -31.67 -30.82
N VAL A 550 -28.70 -30.90 -31.77
CA VAL A 550 -28.57 -29.43 -31.65
C VAL A 550 -29.96 -28.80 -31.76
N THR A 551 -30.37 -28.08 -30.72
CA THR A 551 -31.67 -27.38 -30.65
C THR A 551 -31.55 -25.87 -30.80
N GLY A 552 -30.35 -25.32 -30.59
CA GLY A 552 -30.08 -23.88 -30.69
C GLY A 552 -28.65 -23.57 -31.13
N ARG A 553 -28.51 -22.44 -31.83
CA ARG A 553 -27.22 -21.82 -32.18
C ARG A 553 -27.29 -20.35 -31.80
N LYS A 554 -26.37 -19.92 -30.94
CA LYS A 554 -26.20 -18.53 -30.51
C LYS A 554 -24.76 -18.11 -30.81
N THR A 555 -24.46 -16.82 -30.65
CA THR A 555 -23.11 -16.31 -30.84
C THR A 555 -22.72 -15.49 -29.62
N LEU A 556 -21.56 -15.79 -29.04
CA LEU A 556 -20.89 -14.94 -28.07
C LEU A 556 -19.94 -14.04 -28.86
N LYS A 557 -20.15 -12.73 -28.80
CA LYS A 557 -19.32 -11.74 -29.48
C LYS A 557 -18.51 -10.97 -28.43
N LEU A 558 -17.20 -10.91 -28.62
CA LEU A 558 -16.29 -10.07 -27.85
C LEU A 558 -15.71 -8.98 -28.76
N GLU A 559 -15.94 -7.72 -28.41
CA GLU A 559 -15.50 -6.56 -29.19
C GLU A 559 -14.24 -5.91 -28.63
N LYS A 560 -13.99 -6.04 -27.32
CA LYS A 560 -12.87 -5.35 -26.68
C LYS A 560 -11.59 -6.16 -26.78
N LYS A 561 -10.49 -5.43 -27.02
CA LYS A 561 -9.16 -6.01 -27.26
C LYS A 561 -8.57 -6.73 -26.04
N TYR A 562 -8.89 -6.24 -24.85
CA TYR A 562 -8.42 -6.80 -23.59
C TYR A 562 -9.62 -6.99 -22.68
N GLN A 563 -9.58 -8.06 -21.91
CA GLN A 563 -10.55 -8.35 -20.87
C GLN A 563 -9.89 -8.11 -19.51
N ILE A 564 -10.68 -7.87 -18.47
CA ILE A 564 -10.17 -7.67 -17.11
C ILE A 564 -10.66 -8.83 -16.27
N ALA A 565 -9.79 -9.32 -15.39
CA ALA A 565 -10.11 -10.34 -14.40
C ALA A 565 -9.74 -9.88 -12.99
N ASN A 566 -10.21 -10.63 -12.02
CA ASN A 566 -9.92 -10.49 -10.60
C ASN A 566 -9.31 -11.78 -10.06
N PHE A 567 -8.29 -11.68 -9.22
CA PHE A 567 -7.69 -12.79 -8.48
C PHE A 567 -8.23 -12.77 -7.05
N ALA A 568 -9.05 -13.76 -6.71
CA ALA A 568 -9.84 -13.81 -5.48
C ALA A 568 -8.94 -13.75 -4.23
N ASP A 569 -7.85 -14.50 -4.25
CA ASP A 569 -6.90 -14.64 -3.13
C ASP A 569 -6.23 -13.30 -2.75
N PHE A 570 -6.18 -12.32 -3.66
CA PHE A 570 -5.70 -10.95 -3.38
C PHE A 570 -6.83 -9.94 -3.12
N CYS A 571 -8.08 -10.32 -3.42
CA CYS A 571 -9.20 -9.41 -3.34
C CYS A 571 -9.85 -9.48 -1.95
N ASN A 572 -9.76 -8.37 -1.21
CA ASN A 572 -10.49 -8.19 0.04
C ASN A 572 -11.85 -7.50 -0.12
N GLU A 573 -12.29 -7.27 -1.36
CA GLU A 573 -13.58 -6.62 -1.66
C GLU A 573 -13.73 -5.24 -1.01
N CYS A 574 -12.63 -4.50 -0.90
CA CYS A 574 -12.65 -3.16 -0.31
C CYS A 574 -13.55 -2.16 -1.04
N GLY A 575 -13.93 -2.44 -2.29
CA GLY A 575 -14.80 -1.60 -3.11
C GLY A 575 -14.07 -0.50 -3.90
N ASN A 576 -12.79 -0.23 -3.63
CA ASN A 576 -12.07 0.89 -4.24
C ASN A 576 -12.08 0.88 -5.78
N CYS A 577 -12.01 -0.30 -6.40
CA CYS A 577 -12.05 -0.42 -7.86
C CYS A 577 -13.40 -0.06 -8.49
N ASP A 578 -14.52 -0.17 -7.76
CA ASP A 578 -15.84 0.22 -8.25
C ASP A 578 -15.94 1.75 -8.38
N ILE A 579 -15.46 2.47 -7.36
CA ILE A 579 -15.47 3.94 -7.28
C ILE A 579 -14.89 4.58 -8.55
N PHE A 580 -13.79 4.02 -9.06
CA PHE A 580 -13.10 4.55 -10.24
C PHE A 580 -13.50 3.87 -11.55
N CYS A 581 -14.28 2.78 -11.50
CA CYS A 581 -14.84 2.16 -12.69
C CYS A 581 -15.85 3.13 -13.31
N PRO A 582 -15.74 3.46 -14.62
CA PRO A 582 -16.71 4.32 -15.28
C PRO A 582 -18.09 3.66 -15.42
N GLU A 583 -18.15 2.34 -15.32
CA GLU A 583 -19.37 1.53 -15.39
C GLU A 583 -19.84 1.16 -13.98
N ASP A 584 -21.11 0.81 -13.84
CA ASP A 584 -21.74 0.51 -12.55
C ASP A 584 -21.68 -0.99 -12.23
N GLY A 585 -21.47 -1.34 -10.96
CA GLY A 585 -21.51 -2.73 -10.46
C GLY A 585 -20.17 -3.32 -9.98
N GLY A 586 -19.05 -2.61 -10.18
CA GLY A 586 -17.77 -2.96 -9.55
C GLY A 586 -16.98 -4.11 -10.21
N PRO A 587 -15.70 -3.88 -10.58
CA PRO A 587 -14.86 -4.93 -11.18
C PRO A 587 -14.68 -6.17 -10.31
N PHE A 588 -14.53 -6.00 -8.99
CA PHE A 588 -14.35 -7.14 -8.07
C PHE A 588 -15.57 -8.07 -8.02
N VAL A 589 -16.77 -7.58 -8.34
CA VAL A 589 -18.00 -8.38 -8.32
C VAL A 589 -18.24 -9.05 -9.67
N LEU A 590 -18.14 -8.29 -10.75
CA LEU A 590 -18.69 -8.70 -12.05
C LEU A 590 -17.65 -9.27 -13.02
N LYS A 591 -16.35 -9.03 -12.80
CA LYS A 591 -15.31 -9.56 -13.70
C LYS A 591 -14.97 -11.02 -13.40
N PRO A 592 -14.51 -11.80 -14.41
CA PRO A 592 -14.06 -13.16 -14.23
C PRO A 592 -13.10 -13.24 -13.05
N ARG A 593 -13.44 -14.10 -12.08
CA ARG A 593 -12.70 -14.26 -10.84
C ARG A 593 -11.93 -15.56 -10.85
N PHE A 594 -10.65 -15.52 -10.51
CA PHE A 594 -9.78 -16.70 -10.44
C PHE A 594 -9.37 -16.99 -9.00
N PHE A 595 -9.45 -18.26 -8.61
CA PHE A 595 -9.04 -18.74 -7.30
C PHE A 595 -7.66 -19.40 -7.40
N GLY A 596 -6.79 -19.12 -6.43
CA GLY A 596 -5.42 -19.64 -6.44
C GLY A 596 -5.32 -21.13 -6.11
N SER A 597 -6.35 -21.73 -5.53
CA SER A 597 -6.40 -23.15 -5.17
C SER A 597 -7.82 -23.73 -5.26
N LEU A 598 -7.92 -25.07 -5.32
CA LEU A 598 -9.20 -25.77 -5.23
C LEU A 598 -9.89 -25.50 -3.89
N GLU A 599 -9.13 -25.41 -2.81
CA GLU A 599 -9.63 -25.11 -1.46
C GLU A 599 -10.27 -23.72 -1.40
N SER A 600 -9.61 -22.71 -1.99
CA SER A 600 -10.16 -21.36 -2.13
C SER A 600 -11.44 -21.38 -2.98
N PHE A 601 -11.45 -22.09 -4.11
CA PHE A 601 -12.65 -22.20 -4.94
C PHE A 601 -13.84 -22.83 -4.19
N GLN A 602 -13.58 -23.87 -3.39
CA GLN A 602 -14.60 -24.60 -2.62
C GLN A 602 -15.09 -23.85 -1.38
N SER A 603 -14.22 -23.09 -0.71
CA SER A 603 -14.57 -22.36 0.52
C SER A 603 -15.40 -21.11 0.25
N PHE A 604 -15.23 -20.49 -0.92
CA PHE A 604 -15.89 -19.25 -1.31
C PHE A 604 -17.11 -19.51 -2.20
N THR A 605 -18.05 -20.33 -1.71
CA THR A 605 -19.22 -20.79 -2.48
C THR A 605 -20.17 -19.68 -2.96
N ASN A 606 -20.17 -18.54 -2.27
CA ASN A 606 -21.00 -17.38 -2.63
C ASN A 606 -20.46 -16.56 -3.82
N HIS A 607 -19.31 -16.95 -4.38
CA HIS A 607 -18.69 -16.27 -5.51
C HIS A 607 -18.59 -17.19 -6.73
N ASP A 608 -19.04 -16.67 -7.86
CA ASP A 608 -18.73 -17.24 -9.17
C ASP A 608 -17.25 -17.03 -9.52
N GLY A 609 -16.73 -17.88 -10.39
CA GLY A 609 -15.34 -17.80 -10.81
C GLY A 609 -14.76 -19.12 -11.29
N PHE A 610 -13.44 -19.18 -11.36
CA PHE A 610 -12.67 -20.22 -12.03
C PHE A 610 -11.52 -20.69 -11.16
N TYR A 611 -11.28 -22.00 -11.14
CA TYR A 611 -10.02 -22.59 -10.69
C TYR A 611 -9.46 -23.45 -11.83
N ILE A 612 -8.20 -23.23 -12.16
CA ILE A 612 -7.51 -23.95 -13.24
C ILE A 612 -6.45 -24.83 -12.58
N GLU A 613 -6.58 -26.14 -12.78
CA GLU A 613 -5.63 -27.14 -12.27
C GLU A 613 -4.72 -27.57 -13.41
N ASP A 614 -3.43 -27.25 -13.31
CA ASP A 614 -2.40 -27.70 -14.25
C ASP A 614 -1.59 -28.84 -13.61
N GLU A 615 -1.77 -30.06 -14.13
CA GLU A 615 -1.03 -31.25 -13.68
C GLU A 615 0.41 -31.29 -14.19
N GLY A 616 0.86 -30.31 -14.98
CA GLY A 616 2.24 -30.18 -15.45
C GLY A 616 2.69 -31.29 -16.42
N THR A 617 1.75 -32.05 -16.99
CA THR A 617 2.05 -33.10 -17.97
C THR A 617 1.71 -32.64 -19.38
N GLU A 618 2.63 -32.80 -20.34
CA GLU A 618 2.40 -32.43 -21.76
C GLU A 618 1.23 -33.18 -22.42
N ARG A 619 0.66 -34.20 -21.75
CA ARG A 619 -0.40 -35.06 -22.29
C ARG A 619 -1.83 -34.61 -21.95
N CYS A 620 -2.01 -33.79 -20.92
CA CYS A 620 -3.32 -33.35 -20.45
C CYS A 620 -3.38 -31.82 -20.47
N ALA A 621 -4.45 -31.25 -21.03
CA ALA A 621 -4.69 -29.82 -20.87
C ALA A 621 -5.11 -29.53 -19.42
N PRO A 622 -4.87 -28.31 -18.91
CA PRO A 622 -5.33 -27.93 -17.58
C PRO A 622 -6.83 -28.16 -17.42
N LYS A 623 -7.22 -28.76 -16.29
CA LYS A 623 -8.64 -28.93 -15.94
C LYS A 623 -9.19 -27.60 -15.48
N VAL A 624 -10.45 -27.33 -15.80
CA VAL A 624 -11.13 -26.09 -15.43
C VAL A 624 -12.30 -26.44 -14.55
N PHE A 625 -12.33 -25.84 -13.37
CA PHE A 625 -13.48 -25.80 -12.47
C PHE A 625 -14.05 -24.39 -12.58
N ALA A 626 -15.36 -24.28 -12.72
CA ALA A 626 -16.02 -22.98 -12.77
C ALA A 626 -17.32 -22.99 -11.98
N ARG A 627 -17.70 -21.82 -11.47
CA ARG A 627 -19.00 -21.57 -10.86
C ARG A 627 -19.66 -20.42 -11.61
N PHE A 628 -20.89 -20.65 -12.07
CA PHE A 628 -21.74 -19.66 -12.74
C PHE A 628 -23.12 -19.70 -12.09
N ASP A 629 -23.63 -18.56 -11.64
CA ASP A 629 -24.90 -18.43 -10.92
C ASP A 629 -25.02 -19.43 -9.76
N GLY A 630 -23.92 -19.65 -9.03
CA GLY A 630 -23.85 -20.61 -7.92
C GLY A 630 -23.82 -22.09 -8.33
N LYS A 631 -23.77 -22.41 -9.63
CA LYS A 631 -23.71 -23.78 -10.16
C LYS A 631 -22.32 -24.14 -10.62
N GLU A 632 -21.85 -25.32 -10.23
CA GLU A 632 -20.50 -25.78 -10.56
C GLU A 632 -20.45 -26.56 -11.88
N TYR A 633 -19.38 -26.33 -12.63
CA TYR A 633 -19.07 -26.94 -13.91
C TYR A 633 -17.63 -27.40 -13.94
N ARG A 634 -17.34 -28.47 -14.67
CA ARG A 634 -15.98 -29.00 -14.82
C ARG A 634 -15.69 -29.38 -16.26
N VAL A 635 -14.52 -28.97 -16.74
CA VAL A 635 -13.96 -29.39 -18.03
C VAL A 635 -12.63 -30.09 -17.79
N SER A 636 -12.46 -31.25 -18.42
CA SER A 636 -11.16 -31.95 -18.46
C SER A 636 -10.93 -32.51 -19.85
N GLU A 637 -9.67 -32.55 -20.28
CA GLU A 637 -9.30 -33.01 -21.61
C GLU A 637 -8.18 -34.05 -21.54
N THR A 638 -8.37 -35.15 -22.24
CA THR A 638 -7.37 -36.22 -22.37
C THR A 638 -7.24 -36.60 -23.84
N GLY A 639 -6.12 -36.22 -24.45
CA GLY A 639 -5.95 -36.36 -25.90
C GLY A 639 -7.01 -35.57 -26.68
N ASN A 640 -7.82 -36.27 -27.47
CA ASN A 640 -8.88 -35.68 -28.31
C ASN A 640 -10.27 -35.71 -27.65
N THR A 641 -10.38 -36.28 -26.45
CA THR A 641 -11.65 -36.39 -25.71
C THR A 641 -11.75 -35.26 -24.68
N VAL A 642 -12.91 -34.63 -24.63
CA VAL A 642 -13.31 -33.64 -23.63
C VAL A 642 -14.39 -34.27 -22.77
N ASN A 643 -14.26 -34.16 -21.44
CA ASN A 643 -15.35 -34.41 -20.51
C ASN A 643 -15.82 -33.06 -19.97
N TYR A 644 -17.13 -32.80 -20.07
CA TYR A 644 -17.79 -31.60 -19.58
C TYR A 644 -18.96 -32.01 -18.69
N SER A 645 -18.96 -31.55 -17.45
CA SER A 645 -20.03 -31.82 -16.50
C SER A 645 -20.55 -30.55 -15.83
N GLY A 646 -21.80 -30.61 -15.40
CA GLY A 646 -22.51 -29.57 -14.65
C GLY A 646 -23.53 -30.18 -13.69
N PRO A 647 -24.44 -29.38 -13.10
CA PRO A 647 -25.33 -29.87 -12.03
C PRO A 647 -26.25 -31.04 -12.43
N ASP A 648 -26.64 -31.09 -13.71
CA ASP A 648 -27.64 -32.03 -14.22
C ASP A 648 -27.19 -32.79 -15.47
N PHE A 649 -25.89 -32.74 -15.82
CA PHE A 649 -25.33 -33.46 -16.95
C PHE A 649 -23.87 -33.87 -16.73
N ASP A 650 -23.49 -34.95 -17.39
CA ASP A 650 -22.11 -35.43 -17.52
C ASP A 650 -21.93 -36.00 -18.93
N ILE A 651 -21.15 -35.30 -19.76
CA ILE A 651 -21.02 -35.59 -21.18
C ILE A 651 -19.57 -35.63 -21.63
N GLN A 652 -19.33 -36.37 -22.70
CA GLN A 652 -18.06 -36.45 -23.38
C GLN A 652 -18.22 -36.24 -24.89
N PHE A 653 -17.21 -35.66 -25.53
CA PHE A 653 -17.16 -35.43 -26.97
C PHE A 653 -15.73 -35.29 -27.47
N SER A 654 -15.56 -35.34 -28.79
CA SER A 654 -14.31 -35.07 -29.48
C SER A 654 -14.12 -33.57 -29.70
N LYS A 655 -12.92 -33.05 -29.42
CA LYS A 655 -12.57 -31.63 -29.67
C LYS A 655 -12.81 -31.18 -31.11
N ASN A 656 -12.66 -32.10 -32.05
CA ASN A 656 -12.74 -31.82 -33.48
C ASN A 656 -14.12 -32.09 -34.08
N ASP A 657 -15.05 -32.67 -33.31
CA ASP A 657 -16.36 -33.10 -33.84
C ASP A 657 -17.41 -33.20 -32.73
N LEU A 658 -17.73 -32.07 -32.10
CA LEU A 658 -18.69 -32.02 -31.00
C LEU A 658 -20.08 -32.56 -31.40
N GLU A 659 -20.65 -32.09 -32.52
CA GLU A 659 -22.03 -32.41 -32.91
C GLU A 659 -22.27 -33.91 -33.14
N ASN A 660 -21.28 -34.66 -33.65
CA ASN A 660 -21.46 -36.07 -33.99
C ASN A 660 -20.92 -37.04 -32.92
N THR A 661 -20.17 -36.56 -31.94
CA THR A 661 -19.49 -37.42 -30.94
C THR A 661 -19.96 -37.21 -29.51
N ILE A 662 -20.84 -36.24 -29.27
CA ILE A 662 -21.45 -36.01 -27.97
C ILE A 662 -22.19 -37.26 -27.47
N SER A 663 -21.86 -37.66 -26.24
CA SER A 663 -22.46 -38.80 -25.54
C SER A 663 -22.44 -38.56 -24.03
N GLY A 664 -23.27 -39.29 -23.28
CA GLY A 664 -23.43 -39.10 -21.84
C GLY A 664 -24.88 -38.86 -21.44
N GLU A 665 -25.08 -38.32 -20.24
CA GLU A 665 -26.40 -38.14 -19.63
C GLU A 665 -26.68 -36.66 -19.35
N ALA A 666 -27.92 -36.23 -19.57
CA ALA A 666 -28.41 -34.91 -19.16
C ALA A 666 -29.90 -34.95 -18.84
N LYS A 667 -30.32 -34.24 -17.79
CA LYS A 667 -31.74 -34.12 -17.41
C LYS A 667 -32.48 -33.00 -18.16
N SER A 668 -31.76 -32.06 -18.76
CA SER A 668 -32.27 -30.86 -19.43
C SER A 668 -31.35 -30.46 -20.61
N SER A 669 -31.71 -29.39 -21.33
CA SER A 669 -30.84 -28.86 -22.39
C SER A 669 -29.49 -28.41 -21.83
N VAL A 670 -28.43 -28.66 -22.61
CA VAL A 670 -27.06 -28.30 -22.29
C VAL A 670 -26.60 -27.18 -23.23
N SER A 671 -26.48 -25.98 -22.68
CA SER A 671 -25.85 -24.84 -23.37
C SER A 671 -24.34 -24.91 -23.23
N PHE A 672 -23.62 -24.78 -24.35
CA PHE A 672 -22.16 -24.76 -24.38
C PHE A 672 -21.56 -23.37 -24.08
N LEU A 673 -22.38 -22.38 -23.68
CA LEU A 673 -21.88 -21.04 -23.35
C LEU A 673 -20.81 -21.09 -22.25
N ASN A 674 -21.09 -21.79 -21.15
CA ASN A 674 -20.17 -21.89 -20.03
C ASN A 674 -18.93 -22.70 -20.42
N TYR A 675 -19.08 -23.74 -21.26
CA TYR A 675 -17.95 -24.46 -21.83
C TYR A 675 -17.02 -23.51 -22.59
N GLU A 676 -17.53 -22.74 -23.55
CA GLU A 676 -16.71 -21.82 -24.34
C GLU A 676 -16.03 -20.76 -23.47
N ILE A 677 -16.73 -20.20 -22.47
CA ILE A 677 -16.12 -19.26 -21.51
C ILE A 677 -14.99 -19.93 -20.71
N MET A 678 -15.20 -21.15 -20.21
CA MET A 678 -14.17 -21.91 -19.47
C MET A 678 -12.93 -22.15 -20.33
N GLN A 679 -13.11 -22.47 -21.61
CA GLN A 679 -12.02 -22.66 -22.57
C GLN A 679 -11.26 -21.36 -22.84
N MET A 680 -11.98 -20.24 -23.02
CA MET A 680 -11.37 -18.92 -23.16
C MET A 680 -10.54 -18.55 -21.92
N MET A 681 -11.07 -18.77 -20.71
CA MET A 681 -10.36 -18.45 -19.46
C MET A 681 -9.10 -19.30 -19.32
N ARG A 682 -9.19 -20.60 -19.62
CA ARG A 682 -8.04 -21.50 -19.61
C ARG A 682 -6.94 -21.02 -20.55
N SER A 683 -7.28 -20.74 -21.80
CA SER A 683 -6.32 -20.25 -22.80
C SER A 683 -5.71 -18.89 -22.40
N ALA A 684 -6.52 -17.97 -21.87
CA ALA A 684 -6.06 -16.65 -21.46
C ALA A 684 -5.07 -16.72 -20.29
N ILE A 685 -5.35 -17.53 -19.26
CA ILE A 685 -4.46 -17.70 -18.11
C ILE A 685 -3.16 -18.42 -18.50
N SER A 686 -3.23 -19.44 -19.36
CA SER A 686 -1.99 -20.05 -19.88
C SER A 686 -1.14 -19.05 -20.69
N ALA A 687 -1.78 -18.09 -21.37
CA ALA A 687 -1.10 -17.05 -22.14
C ALA A 687 -0.52 -15.89 -21.29
N THR A 688 -0.95 -15.73 -20.04
CA THR A 688 -0.37 -14.75 -19.08
C THR A 688 0.98 -15.20 -18.49
N GLY A 689 1.56 -16.29 -19.02
CA GLY A 689 2.75 -16.94 -18.48
C GLY A 689 2.33 -18.06 -17.53
N SER A 690 2.67 -19.31 -17.88
CA SER A 690 2.36 -20.50 -17.09
C SER A 690 2.90 -20.34 -15.65
N GLY A 691 2.01 -20.16 -14.68
CA GLY A 691 2.35 -20.17 -13.25
C GLY A 691 2.15 -18.86 -12.47
N SER A 692 1.76 -17.74 -13.09
CA SER A 692 1.60 -16.46 -12.37
C SER A 692 0.38 -16.38 -11.44
N TYR A 693 -0.67 -17.15 -11.74
CA TYR A 693 -1.94 -17.18 -10.99
C TYR A 693 -2.52 -18.59 -10.82
N VAL A 694 -1.76 -19.61 -11.23
CA VAL A 694 -2.17 -21.02 -11.24
C VAL A 694 -1.36 -21.75 -10.18
N SER A 695 -2.01 -22.54 -9.33
CA SER A 695 -1.30 -23.45 -8.43
C SER A 695 -0.54 -24.49 -9.25
N ALA A 696 0.79 -24.50 -9.14
CA ALA A 696 1.57 -25.69 -9.45
C ALA A 696 1.45 -26.62 -8.22
N THR A 697 0.93 -27.83 -8.43
CA THR A 697 0.93 -28.90 -7.41
C THR A 697 2.33 -29.41 -7.12
#